data_AF-A0A926B8A7-F1
#
_entry.id   AF-A0A926B8A7-F1
#
_cell.length_a   1.000
_cell.length_b   1.000
_cell.length_c   1.000
_cell.angle_alpha   90.00
_cell.angle_beta   90.00
_cell.angle_gamma   90.00
#
_symmetry.space_group_name_H-M   'P 1'
#
loop_
_entity.id
_entity.type
_entity.pdbx_description
1 polymer ?
#
loop_
_entity_poly.entity_id
_entity_poly.type
_entity_poly.pdbx_seq_one_letter_code
_entity_poly.pdbx_strand_id
1 'polypeptide(L)'
;AFADAVKEAKIPEKRLVEVAVYAPQWAKHITHTLGWDGLSDAIWWFHAHTKGNDWSVNAELKETWTAEISDKTPLAASDLTEGAVDVAWFNRVYQILGETRWKMLDDAAKYASSAGGHKRAQLFADAMRGRLSRAELLARIEDKRNQDSLRALGLLPFSDDVEDKEADLLLRYKACQEFLRTSKQFGAQRQESEKLATRIGMENLARTAGYADPIRLTWAMEAASVADLRDGAVTATVGETSVSLSINGLGLPEIAIVKNGKTLANIPPAVKKDPDVATLTARKTEITRQVSRMRESLESAMCRGDKFSGKELGELLEHPVLRPLLRNLVFIEAEGREAVSGYPLGENRLEDCDGAVFTVSPETALRIAHPFDLLHTGKWDRWQKDCFLRERIQPFKQVFRELYVLTESETTDGTKSQRYTGHQVNPKQALALFNKRGWIGGGEYDYDGDGPRKTFHEDGYTASVNFMGYTMGPADVEGSTIEEVRFTKKGDWKYVELKTVPPRVFSEAMRDLDLVVSVAHVGGVDPEASQSTTEMRAALLREMMELLKIENVRLEKTHALIDGKLAMYSVHLGSAVVHRQPGGYLCIVPVHSQHRGRIFLPFVDDDPRTAEVMSKVITLAKDSEIKDPTILEQILAVR
;
A
#
# COMPACT_ATOMS: atom_id res chain seq x y z
N ALA A 1 2.14 36.27 41.50
CA ALA A 1 1.89 35.19 42.48
C ALA A 1 2.89 34.04 42.35
N PHE A 2 2.77 33.13 41.37
CA PHE A 2 3.72 32.00 41.22
C PHE A 2 5.18 32.46 41.07
N ALA A 3 5.43 33.40 40.14
CA ALA A 3 6.78 33.92 39.90
C ALA A 3 7.39 34.60 41.14
N ASP A 4 6.57 35.30 41.94
CA ASP A 4 7.02 35.98 43.16
C ASP A 4 7.39 34.97 44.25
N ALA A 5 6.56 33.93 44.44
CA ALA A 5 6.85 32.85 45.39
C ALA A 5 8.12 32.07 45.00
N VAL A 6 8.34 31.81 43.71
CA VAL A 6 9.56 31.18 43.21
C VAL A 6 10.81 32.03 43.51
N LYS A 7 10.71 33.36 43.30
CA LYS A 7 11.80 34.30 43.61
C LYS A 7 12.09 34.36 45.10
N GLU A 8 11.06 34.42 45.94
CA GLU A 8 11.18 34.42 47.40
C GLU A 8 11.85 33.14 47.92
N ALA A 9 11.45 31.99 47.37
CA ALA A 9 12.02 30.68 47.69
C ALA A 9 13.43 30.45 47.09
N LYS A 10 13.95 31.36 46.27
CA LYS A 10 15.26 31.29 45.61
C LYS A 10 15.49 29.96 44.86
N ILE A 11 14.46 29.47 44.18
CA ILE A 11 14.54 28.21 43.44
C ILE A 11 15.45 28.41 42.21
N PRO A 12 16.50 27.58 42.02
CA PRO A 12 17.39 27.72 40.87
C PRO A 12 16.69 27.46 39.53
N GLU A 13 17.10 28.17 38.47
CA GLU A 13 16.54 28.02 37.11
C GLU A 13 16.51 26.56 36.65
N LYS A 14 17.62 25.84 36.84
CA LYS A 14 17.71 24.41 36.50
C LYS A 14 16.60 23.60 37.15
N ARG A 15 16.31 23.84 38.44
CA ARG A 15 15.26 23.10 39.15
C ARG A 15 13.88 23.42 38.59
N LEU A 16 13.64 24.66 38.18
CA LEU A 16 12.39 25.05 37.53
C LEU A 16 12.23 24.33 36.18
N VAL A 17 13.29 24.23 35.37
CA VAL A 17 13.26 23.46 34.12
C VAL A 17 12.97 21.98 34.39
N GLU A 18 13.63 21.36 35.38
CA GLU A 18 13.38 19.96 35.76
C GLU A 18 11.91 19.73 36.17
N VAL A 19 11.33 20.64 36.96
CA VAL A 19 9.91 20.58 37.36
C VAL A 19 8.99 20.72 36.15
N ALA A 20 9.30 21.64 35.24
CA ALA A 20 8.48 21.88 34.06
C ALA A 20 8.48 20.68 33.11
N VAL A 21 9.62 20.00 32.97
CA VAL A 21 9.72 18.75 32.18
C VAL A 21 9.01 17.59 32.88
N TYR A 22 9.11 17.48 34.20
CA TYR A 22 8.42 16.42 34.96
C TYR A 22 6.89 16.61 34.98
N ALA A 23 6.42 17.85 35.11
CA ALA A 23 5.03 18.21 35.29
C ALA A 23 4.65 19.36 34.33
N PRO A 24 4.33 19.05 33.05
CA PRO A 24 4.19 20.03 31.98
C PRO A 24 3.03 21.01 32.17
N GLN A 25 2.07 20.71 33.07
CA GLN A 25 1.03 21.67 33.45
C GLN A 25 1.59 22.98 34.06
N TRP A 26 2.81 22.94 34.61
CA TRP A 26 3.49 24.13 35.14
C TRP A 26 4.31 24.90 34.09
N ALA A 27 4.41 24.39 32.86
CA ALA A 27 5.31 24.90 31.83
C ALA A 27 5.07 26.39 31.51
N LYS A 28 3.81 26.82 31.40
CA LYS A 28 3.45 28.22 31.13
C LYS A 28 3.87 29.16 32.27
N HIS A 29 3.64 28.76 33.53
CA HIS A 29 4.03 29.54 34.70
C HIS A 29 5.54 29.66 34.85
N ILE A 30 6.26 28.57 34.60
CA ILE A 30 7.72 28.53 34.69
C ILE A 30 8.35 29.32 33.53
N THR A 31 7.80 29.22 32.33
CA THR A 31 8.17 30.05 31.16
C THR A 31 8.08 31.53 31.48
N HIS A 32 6.95 31.97 32.03
CA HIS A 32 6.76 33.36 32.45
C HIS A 32 7.75 33.79 33.55
N THR A 33 8.05 32.89 34.50
CA THR A 33 8.96 33.20 35.61
C THR A 33 10.41 33.36 35.16
N LEU A 34 10.85 32.51 34.21
CA LEU A 34 12.20 32.52 33.67
C LEU A 34 12.39 33.55 32.55
N GLY A 35 11.33 33.98 31.89
CA GLY A 35 11.41 34.84 30.69
C GLY A 35 12.06 34.13 29.50
N TRP A 36 11.89 32.81 29.40
CA TRP A 36 12.43 32.00 28.31
C TRP A 36 11.36 31.78 27.25
N ASP A 37 11.30 32.66 26.27
CA ASP A 37 10.40 32.46 25.13
C ASP A 37 10.64 31.08 24.50
N GLY A 38 9.56 30.38 24.15
CA GLY A 38 9.62 29.02 23.60
C GLY A 38 9.86 27.88 24.62
N LEU A 39 10.11 28.15 25.90
CA LEU A 39 10.34 27.09 26.90
C LEU A 39 9.14 26.14 27.04
N SER A 40 7.93 26.68 27.16
CA SER A 40 6.71 25.86 27.25
C SER A 40 6.53 24.99 26.01
N ASP A 41 6.88 25.51 24.84
CA ASP A 41 6.73 24.79 23.57
C ASP A 41 7.76 23.65 23.48
N ALA A 42 8.99 23.89 23.93
CA ALA A 42 10.03 22.85 24.03
C ALA A 42 9.67 21.73 24.99
N ILE A 43 9.06 22.05 26.14
CA ILE A 43 8.59 21.04 27.09
C ILE A 43 7.54 20.15 26.42
N TRP A 44 6.57 20.74 25.71
CA TRP A 44 5.57 19.97 24.98
C TRP A 44 6.19 19.14 23.84
N TRP A 45 7.24 19.65 23.19
CA TRP A 45 8.00 18.87 22.22
C TRP A 45 8.61 17.61 22.85
N PHE A 46 9.25 17.72 24.02
CA PHE A 46 9.75 16.54 24.74
C PHE A 46 8.61 15.59 25.12
N HIS A 47 7.50 16.10 25.64
CA HIS A 47 6.33 15.25 25.98
C HIS A 47 5.71 14.56 24.78
N ALA A 48 5.78 15.14 23.58
CA ALA A 48 5.33 14.50 22.35
C ALA A 48 6.24 13.34 21.93
N HIS A 49 7.56 13.47 22.09
CA HIS A 49 8.54 12.52 21.52
C HIS A 49 9.12 11.52 22.52
N THR A 50 8.87 11.71 23.81
CA THR A 50 9.32 10.80 24.87
C THR A 50 8.27 9.74 25.25
N LYS A 51 7.02 9.88 24.83
CA LYS A 51 5.95 8.91 25.11
C LYS A 51 6.20 7.58 24.40
N GLY A 52 5.99 6.49 25.14
CA GLY A 52 5.89 5.12 24.65
C GLY A 52 4.47 4.58 24.83
N ASN A 53 4.20 3.37 24.32
CA ASN A 53 2.88 2.72 24.43
C ASN A 53 2.51 2.32 25.87
N ASP A 54 3.48 2.29 26.77
CA ASP A 54 3.37 1.93 28.19
C ASP A 54 3.06 3.13 29.10
N TRP A 55 2.99 4.35 28.56
CA TRP A 55 2.77 5.56 29.35
C TRP A 55 1.27 5.76 29.68
N SER A 56 0.96 6.02 30.95
CA SER A 56 -0.41 6.33 31.40
C SER A 56 -0.45 7.47 32.43
N VAL A 57 -1.47 8.31 32.30
CA VAL A 57 -1.92 9.30 33.28
C VAL A 57 -3.45 9.23 33.35
N ASN A 58 -4.07 9.93 34.29
CA ASN A 58 -5.53 9.99 34.34
C ASN A 58 -6.12 10.55 33.02
N ALA A 59 -7.37 10.19 32.72
CA ALA A 59 -7.99 10.51 31.44
C ALA A 59 -8.06 12.03 31.16
N GLU A 60 -8.34 12.83 32.19
CA GLU A 60 -8.47 14.29 32.09
C GLU A 60 -7.13 14.98 31.75
N LEU A 61 -6.02 14.57 32.37
CA LEU A 61 -4.70 15.08 31.99
C LEU A 61 -4.29 14.59 30.61
N LYS A 62 -4.62 13.35 30.25
CA LYS A 62 -4.32 12.81 28.92
C LYS A 62 -5.00 13.64 27.82
N GLU A 63 -6.28 13.97 28.00
CA GLU A 63 -7.03 14.82 27.06
C GLU A 63 -6.41 16.22 26.96
N THR A 64 -6.13 16.84 28.10
CA THR A 64 -5.49 18.16 28.17
C THR A 64 -4.13 18.18 27.45
N TRP A 65 -3.30 17.16 27.66
CA TRP A 65 -1.97 17.08 27.05
C TRP A 65 -2.05 16.80 25.55
N THR A 66 -3.00 15.96 25.13
CA THR A 66 -3.24 15.71 23.71
C THR A 66 -3.67 16.99 23.00
N ALA A 67 -4.58 17.77 23.60
CA ALA A 67 -5.00 19.07 23.07
C ALA A 67 -3.81 20.04 22.96
N GLU A 68 -3.02 20.17 24.03
CA GLU A 68 -1.84 21.05 24.03
C GLU A 68 -0.82 20.70 22.94
N ILE A 69 -0.60 19.40 22.65
CA ILE A 69 0.29 18.94 21.59
C ILE A 69 -0.35 19.17 20.21
N SER A 70 -1.64 18.86 20.05
CA SER A 70 -2.36 19.02 18.78
C SER A 70 -2.37 20.47 18.28
N ASP A 71 -2.32 21.45 19.19
CA ASP A 71 -2.22 22.87 18.84
C ASP A 71 -0.84 23.26 18.28
N LYS A 72 0.21 22.44 18.48
CA LYS A 72 1.60 22.76 18.07
C LYS A 72 2.06 22.05 16.82
N THR A 73 1.40 20.95 16.45
CA THR A 73 1.80 20.12 15.32
C THR A 73 0.60 19.54 14.59
N PRO A 74 0.64 19.44 13.25
CA PRO A 74 -0.39 18.74 12.48
C PRO A 74 -0.27 17.21 12.59
N LEU A 75 0.77 16.67 13.24
CA LEU A 75 0.95 15.23 13.40
C LEU A 75 -0.01 14.66 14.43
N ALA A 76 -0.55 13.47 14.14
CA ALA A 76 -1.36 12.74 15.09
C ALA A 76 -0.51 12.28 16.29
N ALA A 77 -1.11 12.23 17.48
CA ALA A 77 -0.44 11.78 18.70
C ALA A 77 0.10 10.33 18.59
N SER A 78 -0.57 9.47 17.81
CA SER A 78 -0.08 8.14 17.48
C SER A 78 1.26 8.18 16.76
N ASP A 79 1.38 9.04 15.75
CA ASP A 79 2.54 9.08 14.87
C ASP A 79 3.76 9.62 15.63
N LEU A 80 3.55 10.61 16.50
CA LEU A 80 4.58 11.13 17.41
C LEU A 80 5.12 10.04 18.35
N THR A 81 4.23 9.19 18.89
CA THR A 81 4.60 8.07 19.76
C THR A 81 5.44 7.02 19.01
N GLU A 82 5.12 6.80 17.73
CA GLU A 82 5.84 5.91 16.83
C GLU A 82 7.16 6.48 16.30
N GLY A 83 7.43 7.76 16.57
CA GLY A 83 8.68 8.46 16.30
C GLY A 83 8.67 9.36 15.06
N ALA A 84 7.49 9.71 14.53
CA ALA A 84 7.37 10.79 13.57
C ALA A 84 7.74 12.11 14.24
N VAL A 85 8.39 13.00 13.50
CA VAL A 85 8.85 14.29 14.02
C VAL A 85 8.37 15.42 13.12
N ASP A 86 7.81 16.45 13.75
CA ASP A 86 7.59 17.74 13.12
C ASP A 86 8.89 18.55 13.17
N VAL A 87 9.66 18.46 12.10
CA VAL A 87 10.97 19.12 11.95
C VAL A 87 10.82 20.65 12.03
N ALA A 88 9.73 21.20 11.51
CA ALA A 88 9.47 22.63 11.57
C ALA A 88 9.19 23.07 13.02
N TRP A 89 8.43 22.29 13.79
CA TRP A 89 8.21 22.55 15.21
C TRP A 89 9.51 22.55 16.01
N PHE A 90 10.33 21.53 15.83
CA PHE A 90 11.65 21.48 16.48
C PHE A 90 12.51 22.70 16.14
N ASN A 91 12.66 23.01 14.86
CA ASN A 91 13.52 24.11 14.40
C ASN A 91 13.06 25.47 14.95
N ARG A 92 11.75 25.75 14.97
CA ARG A 92 11.21 26.98 15.56
C ARG A 92 11.59 27.11 17.03
N VAL A 93 11.38 26.05 17.81
CA VAL A 93 11.67 26.04 19.26
C VAL A 93 13.16 26.17 19.53
N TYR A 94 13.98 25.38 18.82
CA TYR A 94 15.42 25.36 19.02
C TYR A 94 16.07 26.71 18.65
N GLN A 95 15.60 27.37 17.58
CA GLN A 95 16.08 28.70 17.19
C GLN A 95 15.83 29.76 18.27
N ILE A 96 14.70 29.70 18.98
CA ILE A 96 14.36 30.65 20.05
C ILE A 96 15.20 30.39 21.31
N LEU A 97 15.35 29.12 21.70
CA LEU A 97 16.03 28.77 22.93
C LEU A 97 17.56 28.80 22.82
N GLY A 98 18.09 28.46 21.65
CA GLY A 98 19.52 28.30 21.42
C GLY A 98 20.13 27.12 22.19
N GLU A 99 21.42 26.88 21.96
CA GLU A 99 22.14 25.70 22.45
C GLU A 99 22.13 25.57 23.98
N THR A 100 22.41 26.67 24.69
CA THR A 100 22.59 26.63 26.14
C THR A 100 21.31 26.24 26.89
N ARG A 101 20.16 26.83 26.49
CA ARG A 101 18.87 26.51 27.11
C ARG A 101 18.35 25.16 26.67
N TRP A 102 18.55 24.81 25.39
CA TRP A 102 18.22 23.47 24.90
C TRP A 102 18.97 22.39 25.67
N LYS A 103 20.27 22.57 25.92
CA LYS A 103 21.07 21.62 26.71
C LYS A 103 20.48 21.39 28.11
N MET A 104 19.96 22.44 28.75
CA MET A 104 19.32 22.29 30.06
C MET A 104 18.04 21.45 30.01
N LEU A 105 17.24 21.59 28.95
CA LEU A 105 16.07 20.76 28.70
C LEU A 105 16.44 19.32 28.37
N ASP A 106 17.47 19.14 27.55
CA ASP A 106 17.99 17.83 27.14
C ASP A 106 18.48 17.02 28.35
N ASP A 107 19.24 17.65 29.25
CA ASP A 107 19.69 17.06 30.52
C ASP A 107 18.50 16.72 31.46
N ALA A 108 17.37 17.43 31.33
CA ALA A 108 16.15 17.23 32.09
C ALA A 108 15.17 16.22 31.44
N ALA A 109 15.35 15.85 30.16
CA ALA A 109 14.43 14.98 29.41
C ALA A 109 14.15 13.62 30.09
N LYS A 110 15.11 13.12 30.87
CA LYS A 110 14.98 11.91 31.70
C LYS A 110 13.82 11.96 32.70
N TYR A 111 13.29 13.14 33.03
CA TYR A 111 12.14 13.29 33.92
C TYR A 111 10.80 13.21 33.19
N ALA A 112 10.78 13.21 31.84
CA ALA A 112 9.56 13.13 31.05
C ALA A 112 9.09 11.68 30.77
N SER A 113 10.01 10.71 30.79
CA SER A 113 9.69 9.32 30.40
C SER A 113 10.72 8.30 30.88
N SER A 114 10.52 7.03 30.50
CA SER A 114 11.45 5.91 30.70
C SER A 114 12.82 6.15 30.05
N ALA A 115 13.79 5.29 30.37
CA ALA A 115 15.14 5.35 29.81
C ALA A 115 15.17 5.33 28.28
N GLY A 116 14.30 4.54 27.64
CA GLY A 116 14.20 4.45 26.19
C GLY A 116 13.57 5.70 25.56
N GLY A 117 12.46 6.19 26.12
CA GLY A 117 11.71 7.31 25.56
C GLY A 117 12.51 8.60 25.47
N HIS A 118 13.19 8.99 26.56
CA HIS A 118 14.02 10.20 26.53
C HIS A 118 15.26 10.06 25.65
N LYS A 119 15.90 8.89 25.61
CA LYS A 119 17.07 8.66 24.73
C LYS A 119 16.71 8.76 23.26
N ARG A 120 15.52 8.32 22.86
CA ARG A 120 15.01 8.48 21.50
C ARG A 120 14.79 9.95 21.16
N ALA A 121 14.16 10.73 22.05
CA ALA A 121 13.98 12.16 21.84
C ALA A 121 15.32 12.91 21.71
N GLN A 122 16.31 12.58 22.56
CA GLN A 122 17.67 13.11 22.45
C GLN A 122 18.32 12.76 21.09
N LEU A 123 18.21 11.50 20.66
CA LEU A 123 18.72 11.06 19.35
C LEU A 123 18.12 11.88 18.20
N PHE A 124 16.80 12.12 18.21
CA PHE A 124 16.13 12.88 17.16
C PHE A 124 16.53 14.36 17.18
N ALA A 125 16.64 14.96 18.37
CA ALA A 125 17.13 16.33 18.52
C ALA A 125 18.58 16.47 18.03
N ASP A 126 19.45 15.52 18.37
CA ASP A 126 20.84 15.49 17.91
C ASP A 126 20.94 15.31 16.40
N ALA A 127 20.06 14.50 15.80
CA ALA A 127 19.97 14.32 14.35
C ALA A 127 19.64 15.64 13.64
N MET A 128 18.57 16.33 14.06
CA MET A 128 18.15 17.60 13.45
C MET A 128 19.17 18.73 13.66
N ARG A 129 19.93 18.68 14.76
CA ARG A 129 21.04 19.60 15.04
C ARG A 129 22.33 19.26 14.28
N GLY A 130 22.34 18.22 13.44
CA GLY A 130 23.52 17.79 12.69
C GLY A 130 24.67 17.27 13.55
N ARG A 131 24.39 16.76 14.76
CA ARG A 131 25.42 16.21 15.67
C ARG A 131 25.74 14.74 15.46
N LEU A 132 24.95 14.06 14.64
CA LEU A 132 25.11 12.64 14.36
C LEU A 132 25.80 12.44 13.02
N SER A 133 26.70 11.46 12.95
CA SER A 133 27.28 11.04 11.69
C SER A 133 26.30 10.16 10.92
N ARG A 134 26.07 10.50 9.65
CA ARG A 134 25.34 9.65 8.69
C ARG A 134 25.95 8.24 8.63
N ALA A 135 27.28 8.14 8.57
CA ALA A 135 27.97 6.85 8.48
C ALA A 135 27.75 5.99 9.73
N GLU A 136 27.75 6.59 10.92
CA GLU A 136 27.49 5.88 12.18
C GLU A 136 26.03 5.39 12.27
N LEU A 137 25.07 6.21 11.82
CA LEU A 137 23.67 5.80 11.76
C LEU A 137 23.48 4.62 10.79
N LEU A 138 24.06 4.68 9.59
CA LEU A 138 24.02 3.59 8.61
C LEU A 138 24.64 2.31 9.18
N ALA A 139 25.82 2.39 9.81
CA ALA A 139 26.44 1.23 10.45
C ALA A 139 25.56 0.62 11.55
N ARG A 140 24.92 1.45 12.39
CA ARG A 140 23.97 0.96 13.41
C ARG A 140 22.72 0.33 12.79
N ILE A 141 22.24 0.85 11.67
CA ILE A 141 21.12 0.28 10.92
C ILE A 141 21.52 -1.08 10.37
N GLU A 142 22.71 -1.20 9.77
CA GLU A 142 23.22 -2.42 9.14
C GLU A 142 23.58 -3.51 10.15
N ASP A 143 24.43 -3.18 11.12
CA ASP A 143 25.00 -4.16 12.05
C ASP A 143 24.02 -4.58 13.15
N LYS A 144 23.23 -3.62 13.65
CA LYS A 144 22.37 -3.82 14.84
C LYS A 144 20.88 -3.78 14.53
N ARG A 145 20.50 -3.59 13.26
CA ARG A 145 19.10 -3.41 12.83
C ARG A 145 18.37 -2.37 13.69
N ASN A 146 19.06 -1.27 14.02
CA ASN A 146 18.56 -0.27 14.96
C ASN A 146 17.48 0.60 14.32
N GLN A 147 16.24 0.42 14.77
CA GLN A 147 15.06 1.10 14.22
C GLN A 147 15.05 2.62 14.51
N ASP A 148 15.54 3.06 15.67
CA ASP A 148 15.59 4.49 15.97
C ASP A 148 16.67 5.22 15.17
N SER A 149 17.79 4.56 14.87
CA SER A 149 18.78 5.07 13.92
C SER A 149 18.20 5.21 12.51
N LEU A 150 17.32 4.31 12.09
CA LEU A 150 16.60 4.42 10.82
C LEU A 150 15.68 5.65 10.79
N ARG A 151 14.91 5.85 11.87
CA ARG A 151 14.05 7.04 12.02
C ARG A 151 14.86 8.34 12.06
N ALA A 152 16.01 8.33 12.74
CA ALA A 152 16.90 9.47 12.88
C ALA A 152 17.66 9.80 11.58
N LEU A 153 17.95 8.80 10.73
CA LEU A 153 18.58 9.02 9.43
C LEU A 153 17.76 9.99 8.56
N GLY A 154 16.43 9.91 8.63
CA GLY A 154 15.52 10.83 7.96
C GLY A 154 15.53 12.27 8.50
N LEU A 155 16.09 12.49 9.70
CA LEU A 155 16.09 13.79 10.38
C LEU A 155 17.40 14.57 10.25
N LEU A 156 18.45 13.97 9.69
CA LEU A 156 19.70 14.67 9.48
C LEU A 156 19.49 15.84 8.50
N PRO A 157 20.07 17.02 8.75
CA PRO A 157 20.03 18.12 7.80
C PRO A 157 20.69 17.72 6.46
N PHE A 158 20.29 18.41 5.39
CA PHE A 158 20.93 18.27 4.07
C PHE A 158 21.99 19.35 3.88
N SER A 159 22.91 19.11 2.93
CA SER A 159 23.79 20.15 2.40
C SER A 159 22.95 21.25 1.73
N ASP A 160 23.48 22.48 1.71
CA ASP A 160 22.95 23.56 0.88
C ASP A 160 23.27 23.35 -0.61
N ASP A 161 24.26 22.49 -0.91
CA ASP A 161 24.56 22.06 -2.27
C ASP A 161 23.50 21.07 -2.79
N VAL A 162 22.96 21.36 -3.98
CA VAL A 162 21.83 20.63 -4.56
C VAL A 162 22.22 19.22 -4.99
N GLU A 163 23.38 19.05 -5.61
CA GLU A 163 23.85 17.74 -6.10
C GLU A 163 24.14 16.81 -4.91
N ASP A 164 24.83 17.33 -3.89
CA ASP A 164 25.09 16.59 -2.66
C ASP A 164 23.78 16.23 -1.93
N LYS A 165 22.81 17.16 -1.89
CA LYS A 165 21.49 16.92 -1.30
C LYS A 165 20.75 15.80 -2.02
N GLU A 166 20.71 15.82 -3.35
CA GLU A 166 20.02 14.79 -4.14
C GLU A 166 20.68 13.42 -3.98
N ALA A 167 22.01 13.36 -4.03
CA ALA A 167 22.76 12.12 -3.83
C ALA A 167 22.54 11.54 -2.41
N ASP A 168 22.56 12.39 -1.39
CA ASP A 168 22.31 11.99 -0.01
C ASP A 168 20.86 11.55 0.21
N LEU A 169 19.89 12.26 -0.34
CA LEU A 169 18.47 11.89 -0.26
C LEU A 169 18.23 10.50 -0.86
N LEU A 170 18.80 10.23 -2.04
CA LEU A 170 18.71 8.92 -2.69
C LEU A 170 19.39 7.82 -1.86
N LEU A 171 20.52 8.13 -1.22
CA LEU A 171 21.22 7.19 -0.34
C LEU A 171 20.35 6.82 0.87
N ARG A 172 19.78 7.80 1.56
CA ARG A 172 18.94 7.57 2.75
C ARG A 172 17.65 6.82 2.39
N TYR A 173 17.06 7.13 1.23
CA TYR A 173 15.93 6.38 0.67
C TYR A 173 16.29 4.90 0.47
N LYS A 174 17.41 4.62 -0.23
CA LYS A 174 17.87 3.25 -0.48
C LYS A 174 18.13 2.48 0.82
N ALA A 175 18.69 3.13 1.83
CA ALA A 175 18.89 2.51 3.15
C ALA A 175 17.56 2.08 3.80
N CYS A 176 16.51 2.93 3.70
CA CYS A 176 15.17 2.60 4.19
C CYS A 176 14.53 1.42 3.45
N GLN A 177 14.66 1.39 2.11
CA GLN A 177 14.14 0.31 1.29
C GLN A 177 14.86 -1.02 1.55
N GLU A 178 16.18 -0.99 1.69
CA GLU A 178 16.98 -2.18 1.94
C GLU A 178 16.70 -2.77 3.34
N PHE A 179 16.52 -1.91 4.34
CA PHE A 179 16.08 -2.32 5.67
C PHE A 179 14.75 -3.06 5.63
N LEU A 180 13.76 -2.50 4.93
CA LEU A 180 12.44 -3.15 4.78
C LEU A 180 12.52 -4.46 3.98
N ARG A 181 13.30 -4.48 2.89
CA ARG A 181 13.45 -5.65 2.03
C ARG A 181 14.02 -6.84 2.80
N THR A 182 15.04 -6.60 3.62
CA THR A 182 15.72 -7.64 4.42
C THR A 182 14.91 -8.05 5.66
N SER A 183 13.89 -7.29 6.05
CA SER A 183 13.01 -7.61 7.18
C SER A 183 12.27 -8.95 7.02
N LYS A 184 11.98 -9.37 5.78
CA LYS A 184 11.24 -10.61 5.44
C LYS A 184 11.84 -11.89 6.03
N GLN A 185 13.11 -11.86 6.45
CA GLN A 185 13.77 -13.00 7.10
C GLN A 185 13.37 -13.22 8.57
N PHE A 186 12.69 -12.26 9.19
CA PHE A 186 12.30 -12.32 10.60
C PHE A 186 10.83 -12.77 10.78
N GLY A 187 10.40 -13.02 12.03
CA GLY A 187 9.00 -13.32 12.35
C GLY A 187 8.07 -12.11 12.19
N ALA A 188 6.76 -12.35 12.10
CA ALA A 188 5.73 -11.34 11.79
C ALA A 188 5.79 -10.09 12.69
N GLN A 189 5.94 -10.28 14.01
CA GLN A 189 6.04 -9.17 14.96
C GLN A 189 7.26 -8.27 14.68
N ARG A 190 8.41 -8.88 14.34
CA ARG A 190 9.61 -8.13 14.00
C ARG A 190 9.44 -7.41 12.66
N GLN A 191 8.87 -8.08 11.67
CA GLN A 191 8.57 -7.47 10.36
C GLN A 191 7.70 -6.23 10.49
N GLU A 192 6.63 -6.28 11.28
CA GLU A 192 5.77 -5.11 11.50
C GLU A 192 6.48 -3.99 12.24
N SER A 193 7.28 -4.30 13.27
CA SER A 193 8.07 -3.26 13.95
C SER A 193 9.08 -2.57 13.02
N GLU A 194 9.70 -3.33 12.11
CA GLU A 194 10.66 -2.81 11.14
C GLU A 194 9.97 -2.04 10.00
N LYS A 195 8.81 -2.51 9.55
CA LYS A 195 7.94 -1.80 8.59
C LYS A 195 7.45 -0.47 9.15
N LEU A 196 7.04 -0.45 10.42
CA LEU A 196 6.71 0.77 11.14
C LEU A 196 7.91 1.72 11.20
N ALA A 197 9.10 1.21 11.56
CA ALA A 197 10.31 2.03 11.58
C ALA A 197 10.68 2.61 10.22
N THR A 198 10.57 1.82 9.14
CA THR A 198 10.79 2.29 7.77
C THR A 198 9.76 3.35 7.38
N ARG A 199 8.47 3.15 7.67
CA ARG A 199 7.42 4.15 7.38
C ARG A 199 7.75 5.48 8.05
N ILE A 200 8.02 5.45 9.36
CA ILE A 200 8.35 6.66 10.13
C ILE A 200 9.66 7.30 9.64
N GLY A 201 10.68 6.50 9.33
CA GLY A 201 11.94 7.01 8.75
C GLY A 201 11.73 7.70 7.40
N MET A 202 10.88 7.12 6.54
CA MET A 202 10.51 7.71 5.25
C MET A 202 9.68 8.99 5.41
N GLU A 203 8.74 9.04 6.36
CA GLU A 203 7.99 10.27 6.65
C GLU A 203 8.90 11.39 7.19
N ASN A 204 9.79 11.06 8.12
CA ASN A 204 10.80 12.00 8.61
C ASN A 204 11.69 12.49 7.47
N LEU A 205 12.17 11.58 6.61
CA LEU A 205 12.97 11.94 5.44
C LEU A 205 12.22 12.86 4.48
N ALA A 206 10.94 12.59 4.21
CA ALA A 206 10.10 13.43 3.35
C ALA A 206 9.95 14.85 3.90
N ARG A 207 9.58 14.98 5.19
CA ARG A 207 9.43 16.29 5.85
C ARG A 207 10.74 17.07 5.85
N THR A 208 11.86 16.42 6.18
CA THR A 208 13.19 17.05 6.18
C THR A 208 13.62 17.49 4.76
N ALA A 209 13.28 16.71 3.74
CA ALA A 209 13.62 17.01 2.35
C ALA A 209 12.67 18.02 1.68
N GLY A 210 11.53 18.35 2.32
CA GLY A 210 10.53 19.30 1.82
C GLY A 210 9.44 18.68 0.95
N TYR A 211 9.28 17.35 0.97
CA TYR A 211 8.18 16.65 0.30
C TYR A 211 6.93 16.68 1.18
N ALA A 212 5.75 16.77 0.55
CA ALA A 212 4.48 16.78 1.26
C ALA A 212 4.21 15.47 2.02
N ASP A 213 4.68 14.34 1.49
CA ASP A 213 4.50 13.00 2.07
C ASP A 213 5.58 12.01 1.55
N PRO A 214 5.73 10.84 2.20
CA PRO A 214 6.70 9.82 1.78
C PRO A 214 6.42 9.15 0.43
N ILE A 215 5.19 9.20 -0.10
CA ILE A 215 4.85 8.62 -1.40
C ILE A 215 5.46 9.47 -2.51
N ARG A 216 5.27 10.79 -2.46
CA ARG A 216 5.87 11.75 -3.40
C ARG A 216 7.39 11.70 -3.36
N LEU A 217 7.98 11.60 -2.16
CA LEU A 217 9.42 11.35 -2.02
C LEU A 217 9.83 10.04 -2.71
N THR A 218 9.11 8.95 -2.45
CA THR A 218 9.41 7.64 -3.04
C THR A 218 9.42 7.72 -4.56
N TRP A 219 8.41 8.33 -5.16
CA TRP A 219 8.35 8.49 -6.61
C TRP A 219 9.47 9.35 -7.19
N ALA A 220 9.82 10.46 -6.52
CA ALA A 220 10.96 11.28 -6.93
C ALA A 220 12.28 10.49 -6.88
N MET A 221 12.48 9.66 -5.85
CA MET A 221 13.69 8.84 -5.72
C MET A 221 13.76 7.69 -6.73
N GLU A 222 12.62 7.04 -7.00
CA GLU A 222 12.56 6.04 -8.06
C GLU A 222 12.80 6.69 -9.43
N ALA A 223 12.28 7.89 -9.69
CA ALA A 223 12.54 8.64 -10.92
C ALA A 223 14.01 8.96 -11.11
N ALA A 224 14.66 9.52 -10.08
CA ALA A 224 16.08 9.87 -10.10
C ALA A 224 16.96 8.64 -10.41
N SER A 225 16.58 7.46 -9.92
CA SER A 225 17.36 6.23 -10.10
C SER A 225 17.38 5.67 -11.54
N VAL A 226 16.45 6.12 -12.39
CA VAL A 226 16.32 5.68 -13.79
C VAL A 226 16.35 6.85 -14.78
N ALA A 227 16.80 8.03 -14.36
CA ALA A 227 16.81 9.23 -15.18
C ALA A 227 17.65 9.06 -16.46
N ASP A 228 18.75 8.32 -16.40
CA ASP A 228 19.63 7.99 -17.53
C ASP A 228 18.99 7.05 -18.57
N LEU A 229 17.92 6.34 -18.20
CA LEU A 229 17.16 5.47 -19.09
C LEU A 229 16.02 6.21 -19.82
N ARG A 230 15.80 7.50 -19.52
CA ARG A 230 14.74 8.30 -20.15
C ARG A 230 14.98 8.48 -21.65
N ASP A 231 16.23 8.72 -22.03
CA ASP A 231 16.61 9.13 -23.40
C ASP A 231 17.09 7.94 -24.25
N GLY A 232 17.11 6.72 -23.70
CA GLY A 232 17.47 5.50 -24.42
C GLY A 232 18.06 4.40 -23.55
N ALA A 233 18.53 3.33 -24.19
CA ALA A 233 19.12 2.20 -23.49
C ALA A 233 20.56 2.52 -23.03
N VAL A 234 20.90 2.16 -21.79
CA VAL A 234 22.27 2.25 -21.28
C VAL A 234 23.02 0.97 -21.67
N THR A 235 24.15 1.11 -22.35
CA THR A 235 24.85 -0.03 -22.98
C THR A 235 26.28 -0.19 -22.46
N ALA A 236 26.64 -1.43 -22.10
CA ALA A 236 28.01 -1.87 -21.84
C ALA A 236 28.48 -2.79 -22.97
N THR A 237 29.72 -2.61 -23.46
CA THR A 237 30.29 -3.42 -24.55
C THR A 237 31.57 -4.09 -24.10
N VAL A 238 31.62 -5.43 -24.24
CA VAL A 238 32.77 -6.27 -23.88
C VAL A 238 33.17 -7.09 -25.09
N GLY A 239 34.27 -6.70 -25.73
CA GLY A 239 34.70 -7.26 -27.01
C GLY A 239 33.62 -7.08 -28.08
N GLU A 240 33.11 -8.19 -28.59
CA GLU A 240 32.08 -8.23 -29.65
C GLU A 240 30.64 -8.25 -29.13
N THR A 241 30.44 -8.22 -27.80
CA THR A 241 29.11 -8.34 -27.18
C THR A 241 28.69 -7.02 -26.52
N SER A 242 27.56 -6.48 -26.93
CA SER A 242 26.89 -5.34 -26.30
C SER A 242 25.69 -5.82 -25.48
N VAL A 243 25.58 -5.31 -24.26
CA VAL A 243 24.47 -5.56 -23.32
C VAL A 243 23.82 -4.22 -23.02
N SER A 244 22.54 -4.08 -23.33
CA SER A 244 21.79 -2.83 -23.21
C SER A 244 20.61 -2.99 -22.24
N LEU A 245 20.52 -2.11 -21.24
CA LEU A 245 19.39 -2.00 -20.32
C LEU A 245 18.43 -0.91 -20.80
N SER A 246 17.14 -1.22 -20.91
CA SER A 246 16.08 -0.27 -21.30
C SER A 246 14.81 -0.48 -20.48
N ILE A 247 13.86 0.45 -20.59
CA ILE A 247 12.50 0.32 -20.05
C ILE A 247 11.52 0.08 -21.20
N ASN A 248 10.67 -0.94 -21.12
CA ASN A 248 9.71 -1.27 -22.16
C ASN A 248 8.38 -0.49 -22.01
N GLY A 249 7.43 -0.73 -22.92
CA GLY A 249 6.13 -0.04 -22.93
C GLY A 249 5.22 -0.30 -21.72
N LEU A 250 5.57 -1.25 -20.85
CA LEU A 250 4.89 -1.54 -19.58
C LEU A 250 5.65 -0.98 -18.36
N GLY A 251 6.73 -0.22 -18.58
CA GLY A 251 7.57 0.29 -17.50
C GLY A 251 8.52 -0.77 -16.91
N LEU A 252 8.63 -1.96 -17.53
CA LEU A 252 9.49 -3.04 -17.05
C LEU A 252 10.90 -2.93 -17.62
N PRO A 253 11.94 -3.28 -16.84
CA PRO A 253 13.31 -3.24 -17.33
C PRO A 253 13.63 -4.47 -18.19
N GLU A 254 14.24 -4.24 -19.35
CA GLU A 254 14.67 -5.27 -20.29
C GLU A 254 16.17 -5.21 -20.52
N ILE A 255 16.77 -6.38 -20.78
CA ILE A 255 18.15 -6.47 -21.22
C ILE A 255 18.16 -7.06 -22.63
N ALA A 256 18.66 -6.29 -23.58
CA ALA A 256 18.95 -6.73 -24.94
C ALA A 256 20.43 -7.06 -25.07
N ILE A 257 20.75 -8.12 -25.81
CA ILE A 257 22.12 -8.63 -25.95
C ILE A 257 22.39 -8.83 -27.44
N VAL A 258 23.44 -8.18 -27.94
CA VAL A 258 23.86 -8.26 -29.34
C VAL A 258 25.31 -8.68 -29.40
N LYS A 259 25.62 -9.76 -30.13
CA LYS A 259 26.99 -10.20 -30.42
C LYS A 259 27.21 -10.29 -31.93
N ASN A 260 28.18 -9.58 -32.48
CA ASN A 260 28.43 -9.53 -33.93
C ASN A 260 27.17 -9.23 -34.76
N GLY A 261 26.35 -8.29 -34.29
CA GLY A 261 25.08 -7.93 -34.94
C GLY A 261 23.94 -8.96 -34.79
N LYS A 262 24.14 -10.05 -34.05
CA LYS A 262 23.09 -11.06 -33.78
C LYS A 262 22.58 -10.97 -32.35
N THR A 263 21.26 -10.97 -32.18
CA THR A 263 20.62 -10.99 -30.86
C THR A 263 20.80 -12.34 -30.16
N LEU A 264 21.11 -12.31 -28.87
CA LEU A 264 21.26 -13.49 -28.02
C LEU A 264 20.18 -13.50 -26.92
N ALA A 265 19.73 -14.70 -26.54
CA ALA A 265 18.77 -14.86 -25.44
C ALA A 265 19.39 -14.73 -24.04
N ASN A 266 20.69 -15.02 -23.90
CA ASN A 266 21.38 -15.05 -22.60
C ASN A 266 22.75 -14.38 -22.68
N ILE A 267 23.15 -13.72 -21.60
CA ILE A 267 24.46 -13.04 -21.50
C ILE A 267 25.55 -14.13 -21.44
N PRO A 268 26.56 -14.12 -22.33
CA PRO A 268 27.66 -15.08 -22.28
C PRO A 268 28.35 -15.09 -20.89
N PRO A 269 28.71 -16.25 -20.31
CA PRO A 269 29.27 -16.32 -18.96
C PRO A 269 30.55 -15.50 -18.75
N ALA A 270 31.38 -15.35 -19.79
CA ALA A 270 32.59 -14.53 -19.75
C ALA A 270 32.27 -13.02 -19.68
N VAL A 271 31.23 -12.58 -20.37
CA VAL A 271 30.76 -11.17 -20.40
C VAL A 271 29.98 -10.84 -19.14
N LYS A 272 29.24 -11.79 -18.56
CA LYS A 272 28.43 -11.59 -17.36
C LYS A 272 29.22 -11.16 -16.12
N LYS A 273 30.51 -11.51 -16.05
CA LYS A 273 31.41 -11.17 -14.92
C LYS A 273 32.06 -9.79 -15.06
N ASP A 274 31.92 -9.15 -16.21
CA ASP A 274 32.42 -7.80 -16.43
C ASP A 274 31.71 -6.81 -15.47
N PRO A 275 32.43 -5.88 -14.83
CA PRO A 275 31.85 -4.95 -13.85
C PRO A 275 30.68 -4.12 -14.38
N ASP A 276 30.74 -3.65 -15.63
CA ASP A 276 29.70 -2.81 -16.21
C ASP A 276 28.45 -3.63 -16.53
N VAL A 277 28.63 -4.84 -17.06
CA VAL A 277 27.53 -5.77 -17.33
C VAL A 277 26.87 -6.28 -16.05
N ALA A 278 27.67 -6.55 -15.00
CA ALA A 278 27.17 -6.91 -13.68
C ALA A 278 26.34 -5.76 -13.09
N THR A 279 26.79 -4.52 -13.26
CA THR A 279 26.05 -3.31 -12.86
C THR A 279 24.70 -3.21 -13.58
N LEU A 280 24.65 -3.39 -14.90
CA LEU A 280 23.38 -3.39 -15.64
C LEU A 280 22.42 -4.49 -15.18
N THR A 281 22.94 -5.68 -14.89
CA THR A 281 22.13 -6.81 -14.40
C THR A 281 21.58 -6.56 -12.99
N ALA A 282 22.39 -5.97 -12.10
CA ALA A 282 21.96 -5.55 -10.78
C ALA A 282 20.89 -4.45 -10.88
N ARG A 283 21.09 -3.46 -11.76
CA ARG A 283 20.11 -2.39 -12.03
C ARG A 283 18.79 -2.93 -12.55
N LYS A 284 18.79 -3.89 -13.50
CA LYS A 284 17.54 -4.55 -13.95
C LYS A 284 16.78 -5.14 -12.76
N THR A 285 17.48 -5.82 -11.86
CA THR A 285 16.87 -6.43 -10.68
C THR A 285 16.28 -5.38 -9.75
N GLU A 286 17.00 -4.28 -9.52
CA GLU A 286 16.50 -3.20 -8.68
C GLU A 286 15.28 -2.53 -9.32
N ILE A 287 15.36 -2.13 -10.59
CA ILE A 287 14.22 -1.52 -11.31
C ILE A 287 13.00 -2.45 -11.30
N THR A 288 13.18 -3.77 -11.41
CA THR A 288 12.05 -4.72 -11.30
C THR A 288 11.34 -4.61 -9.95
N ARG A 289 12.11 -4.43 -8.86
CA ARG A 289 11.55 -4.21 -7.52
C ARG A 289 10.92 -2.83 -7.40
N GLN A 290 11.51 -1.80 -8.00
CA GLN A 290 10.96 -0.45 -8.06
C GLN A 290 9.58 -0.47 -8.73
N VAL A 291 9.44 -1.14 -9.88
CA VAL A 291 8.15 -1.31 -10.57
C VAL A 291 7.13 -1.99 -9.66
N SER A 292 7.51 -3.06 -8.96
CA SER A 292 6.62 -3.74 -8.00
C SER A 292 6.12 -2.79 -6.92
N ARG A 293 7.02 -2.02 -6.30
CA ARG A 293 6.67 -1.03 -5.26
C ARG A 293 5.78 0.08 -5.79
N MET A 294 6.07 0.59 -6.98
CA MET A 294 5.26 1.63 -7.61
C MET A 294 3.85 1.14 -7.94
N ARG A 295 3.70 -0.09 -8.44
CA ARG A 295 2.39 -0.71 -8.68
C ARG A 295 1.58 -0.85 -7.39
N GLU A 296 2.19 -1.39 -6.33
CA GLU A 296 1.56 -1.52 -5.01
C GLU A 296 1.18 -0.15 -4.41
N SER A 297 2.02 0.86 -4.60
CA SER A 297 1.76 2.23 -4.16
C SER A 297 0.58 2.87 -4.90
N LEU A 298 0.51 2.71 -6.23
CA LEU A 298 -0.61 3.20 -7.05
C LEU A 298 -1.93 2.49 -6.73
N GLU A 299 -1.90 1.17 -6.50
CA GLU A 299 -3.09 0.42 -6.06
C GLU A 299 -3.55 0.95 -4.69
N SER A 300 -2.62 1.11 -3.75
CA SER A 300 -2.92 1.64 -2.42
C SER A 300 -3.49 3.06 -2.48
N ALA A 301 -2.97 3.90 -3.38
CA ALA A 301 -3.46 5.26 -3.61
C ALA A 301 -4.91 5.26 -4.14
N MET A 302 -5.27 4.34 -5.04
CA MET A 302 -6.66 4.14 -5.46
C MET A 302 -7.55 3.73 -4.28
N CYS A 303 -7.11 2.76 -3.47
CA CYS A 303 -7.89 2.24 -2.34
C CYS A 303 -8.16 3.31 -1.28
N ARG A 304 -7.13 4.09 -0.91
CA ARG A 304 -7.26 5.23 0.03
C ARG A 304 -7.99 6.42 -0.58
N GLY A 305 -7.91 6.59 -1.90
CA GLY A 305 -8.40 7.76 -2.59
C GLY A 305 -7.47 8.96 -2.44
N ASP A 306 -6.16 8.71 -2.48
CA ASP A 306 -5.12 9.74 -2.40
C ASP A 306 -5.34 10.76 -3.54
N LYS A 307 -5.22 12.05 -3.21
CA LYS A 307 -5.42 13.17 -4.15
C LYS A 307 -4.10 13.61 -4.77
N PHE A 308 -4.14 13.83 -6.08
CA PHE A 308 -3.08 14.39 -6.91
C PHE A 308 -3.56 15.72 -7.48
N SER A 309 -2.68 16.71 -7.56
CA SER A 309 -2.98 17.88 -8.40
C SER A 309 -2.81 17.52 -9.88
N GLY A 310 -3.50 18.23 -10.78
CA GLY A 310 -3.25 18.11 -12.22
C GLY A 310 -1.77 18.31 -12.57
N LYS A 311 -1.13 19.30 -11.94
CA LYS A 311 0.31 19.60 -12.08
C LYS A 311 1.17 18.39 -11.72
N GLU A 312 0.92 17.80 -10.56
CA GLU A 312 1.65 16.63 -10.09
C GLU A 312 1.46 15.43 -11.02
N LEU A 313 0.24 15.18 -11.51
CA LEU A 313 0.01 14.11 -12.48
C LEU A 313 0.83 14.35 -13.77
N GLY A 314 0.93 15.61 -14.22
CA GLY A 314 1.80 16.02 -15.32
C GLY A 314 3.27 15.65 -15.08
N GLU A 315 3.80 16.00 -13.91
CA GLU A 315 5.20 15.69 -13.50
C GLU A 315 5.44 14.18 -13.43
N LEU A 316 4.50 13.40 -12.87
CA LEU A 316 4.63 11.95 -12.80
C LEU A 316 4.58 11.26 -14.17
N LEU A 317 3.93 11.88 -15.17
CA LEU A 317 3.91 11.39 -16.55
C LEU A 317 5.21 11.64 -17.31
N GLU A 318 6.16 12.39 -16.75
CA GLU A 318 7.52 12.52 -17.31
C GLU A 318 8.43 11.35 -16.90
N HIS A 319 8.07 10.63 -15.83
CA HIS A 319 8.88 9.53 -15.31
C HIS A 319 8.82 8.29 -16.22
N PRO A 320 9.96 7.72 -16.67
CA PRO A 320 9.97 6.61 -17.65
C PRO A 320 9.30 5.32 -17.18
N VAL A 321 9.23 5.07 -15.86
CA VAL A 321 8.60 3.88 -15.28
C VAL A 321 7.15 4.15 -14.85
N LEU A 322 6.86 5.28 -14.21
CA LEU A 322 5.47 5.60 -13.81
C LEU A 322 4.58 5.95 -15.00
N ARG A 323 5.10 6.63 -16.02
CA ARG A 323 4.32 7.04 -17.19
C ARG A 323 3.59 5.87 -17.85
N PRO A 324 4.24 4.73 -18.17
CA PRO A 324 3.54 3.53 -18.64
C PRO A 324 2.44 3.01 -17.73
N LEU A 325 2.62 3.09 -16.40
CA LEU A 325 1.64 2.60 -15.43
C LEU A 325 0.43 3.55 -15.37
N LEU A 326 0.68 4.85 -15.24
CA LEU A 326 -0.33 5.90 -15.09
C LEU A 326 -1.22 6.02 -16.32
N ARG A 327 -0.66 5.93 -17.53
CA ARG A 327 -1.40 6.00 -18.80
C ARG A 327 -2.44 4.88 -18.99
N ASN A 328 -2.32 3.80 -18.22
CA ASN A 328 -3.25 2.67 -18.25
C ASN A 328 -4.25 2.70 -17.07
N LEU A 329 -4.22 3.73 -16.23
CA LEU A 329 -5.15 3.92 -15.13
C LEU A 329 -6.16 5.02 -15.44
N VAL A 330 -7.40 4.80 -15.03
CA VAL A 330 -8.45 5.82 -15.10
C VAL A 330 -8.29 6.75 -13.91
N PHE A 331 -8.15 8.04 -14.18
CA PHE A 331 -8.23 9.10 -13.16
C PHE A 331 -9.62 9.70 -13.16
N ILE A 332 -10.03 10.24 -12.02
CA ILE A 332 -11.28 10.96 -11.86
C ILE A 332 -11.05 12.22 -11.01
N GLU A 333 -11.80 13.27 -11.32
CA GLU A 333 -11.87 14.46 -10.46
C GLU A 333 -12.34 14.06 -9.05
N ALA A 334 -11.57 14.48 -8.04
CA ALA A 334 -11.82 14.12 -6.66
C ALA A 334 -13.04 14.85 -6.09
N GLU A 335 -13.36 16.03 -6.62
CA GLU A 335 -14.38 16.95 -6.12
C GLU A 335 -15.19 17.49 -7.31
N GLY A 336 -16.48 17.16 -7.42
CA GLY A 336 -17.31 17.64 -8.52
C GLY A 336 -18.66 16.93 -8.61
N ARG A 337 -19.72 17.63 -9.08
CA ARG A 337 -21.05 17.03 -9.31
C ARG A 337 -21.12 16.24 -10.62
N GLU A 338 -20.31 16.62 -11.61
CA GLU A 338 -20.09 15.90 -12.87
C GLU A 338 -18.59 15.66 -13.01
N ALA A 339 -18.11 14.57 -12.42
CA ALA A 339 -16.67 14.33 -12.33
C ALA A 339 -16.09 13.96 -13.70
N VAL A 340 -15.12 14.73 -14.18
CA VAL A 340 -14.31 14.37 -15.35
C VAL A 340 -13.50 13.12 -15.01
N SER A 341 -13.54 12.10 -15.88
CA SER A 341 -12.78 10.86 -15.72
C SER A 341 -12.11 10.46 -17.02
N GLY A 342 -10.84 10.04 -16.96
CA GLY A 342 -10.08 9.69 -18.16
C GLY A 342 -8.74 9.02 -17.93
N TYR A 343 -8.22 8.39 -18.99
CA TYR A 343 -6.82 8.00 -19.08
C TYR A 343 -5.95 9.24 -19.33
N PRO A 344 -4.82 9.40 -18.63
CA PRO A 344 -3.98 10.56 -18.82
C PRO A 344 -3.21 10.51 -20.14
N LEU A 345 -3.28 11.58 -20.93
CA LEU A 345 -2.52 11.73 -22.17
C LEU A 345 -1.18 12.44 -21.98
N GLY A 346 -1.07 13.25 -20.93
CA GLY A 346 -0.01 14.24 -20.72
C GLY A 346 -0.56 15.66 -20.84
N GLU A 347 0.22 16.67 -20.43
CA GLU A 347 -0.14 18.09 -20.53
C GLU A 347 -1.50 18.42 -19.88
N ASN A 348 -1.80 17.80 -18.74
CA ASN A 348 -3.08 17.96 -18.01
C ASN A 348 -4.32 17.63 -18.86
N ARG A 349 -4.23 16.59 -19.70
CA ARG A 349 -5.37 16.08 -20.49
C ARG A 349 -5.75 14.66 -20.10
N LEU A 350 -7.05 14.41 -20.05
CA LEU A 350 -7.68 13.13 -19.79
C LEU A 350 -8.56 12.73 -20.97
N GLU A 351 -8.48 11.47 -21.42
CA GLU A 351 -9.35 10.91 -22.46
C GLU A 351 -10.36 9.95 -21.82
N ASP A 352 -11.66 10.18 -22.05
CA ASP A 352 -12.70 9.30 -21.52
C ASP A 352 -12.87 7.98 -22.33
N CYS A 353 -13.75 7.09 -21.84
CA CYS A 353 -14.07 5.82 -22.51
C CYS A 353 -14.76 5.97 -23.87
N ASP A 354 -15.17 7.19 -24.24
CA ASP A 354 -15.82 7.51 -25.51
C ASP A 354 -14.87 8.22 -26.48
N GLY A 355 -13.62 8.46 -26.04
CA GLY A 355 -12.60 9.19 -26.79
C GLY A 355 -12.70 10.71 -26.67
N ALA A 356 -13.58 11.24 -25.82
CA ALA A 356 -13.63 12.67 -25.55
C ALA A 356 -12.42 13.09 -24.69
N VAL A 357 -11.75 14.17 -25.10
CA VAL A 357 -10.57 14.68 -24.40
C VAL A 357 -10.94 15.93 -23.60
N PHE A 358 -10.60 15.90 -22.32
CA PHE A 358 -10.84 16.98 -21.36
C PHE A 358 -9.50 17.55 -20.90
N THR A 359 -9.42 18.87 -20.80
CA THR A 359 -8.29 19.55 -20.16
C THR A 359 -8.66 19.80 -18.70
N VAL A 360 -7.78 19.42 -17.78
CA VAL A 360 -7.92 19.69 -16.34
C VAL A 360 -6.98 20.82 -15.94
N SER A 361 -7.38 21.65 -14.97
CA SER A 361 -6.49 22.70 -14.47
C SER A 361 -5.35 22.07 -13.66
N PRO A 362 -4.16 22.69 -13.62
CA PRO A 362 -3.04 22.20 -12.81
C PRO A 362 -3.38 22.04 -11.31
N GLU A 363 -4.34 22.78 -10.80
CA GLU A 363 -4.80 22.77 -9.41
C GLU A 363 -5.95 21.79 -9.16
N THR A 364 -6.54 21.22 -10.22
CA THR A 364 -7.65 20.27 -10.12
C THR A 364 -7.20 19.06 -9.29
N ALA A 365 -7.96 18.76 -8.24
CA ALA A 365 -7.72 17.56 -7.44
C ALA A 365 -8.23 16.34 -8.20
N LEU A 366 -7.33 15.44 -8.54
CA LEU A 366 -7.57 14.17 -9.21
C LEU A 366 -7.28 13.02 -8.25
N ARG A 367 -7.83 11.85 -8.53
CA ARG A 367 -7.51 10.60 -7.86
C ARG A 367 -7.58 9.46 -8.85
N ILE A 368 -6.90 8.35 -8.57
CA ILE A 368 -7.09 7.12 -9.33
C ILE A 368 -8.51 6.62 -9.03
N ALA A 369 -9.32 6.41 -10.07
CA ALA A 369 -10.72 6.02 -9.91
C ALA A 369 -10.82 4.63 -9.29
N HIS A 370 -11.59 4.50 -8.22
CA HIS A 370 -12.03 3.23 -7.67
C HIS A 370 -13.27 2.73 -8.45
N PRO A 371 -13.52 1.42 -8.59
CA PRO A 371 -14.72 0.90 -9.27
C PRO A 371 -16.04 1.50 -8.77
N PHE A 372 -16.12 1.81 -7.48
CA PHE A 372 -17.26 2.50 -6.89
C PHE A 372 -17.56 3.84 -7.59
N ASP A 373 -16.52 4.58 -7.97
CA ASP A 373 -16.68 5.86 -8.67
C ASP A 373 -17.20 5.63 -10.08
N LEU A 374 -16.63 4.66 -10.78
CA LEU A 374 -17.04 4.31 -12.14
C LEU A 374 -18.50 3.81 -12.17
N LEU A 375 -18.89 3.03 -11.16
CA LEU A 375 -20.28 2.60 -10.97
C LEU A 375 -21.19 3.83 -10.74
N HIS A 376 -20.76 4.76 -9.90
CA HIS A 376 -21.53 5.99 -9.61
C HIS A 376 -21.68 6.89 -10.85
N THR A 377 -20.68 6.92 -11.75
CA THR A 377 -20.81 7.63 -13.04
C THR A 377 -21.76 6.94 -14.03
N GLY A 378 -22.15 5.68 -13.78
CA GLY A 378 -22.93 4.88 -14.72
C GLY A 378 -22.15 4.47 -15.99
N LYS A 379 -20.82 4.56 -15.97
CA LYS A 379 -19.95 4.24 -17.12
C LYS A 379 -19.03 3.03 -16.88
N TRP A 380 -19.19 2.28 -15.78
CA TRP A 380 -18.23 1.24 -15.40
C TRP A 380 -18.07 0.13 -16.45
N ASP A 381 -19.17 -0.35 -17.02
CA ASP A 381 -19.19 -1.31 -18.12
C ASP A 381 -18.50 -0.75 -19.38
N ARG A 382 -18.69 0.54 -19.67
CA ARG A 382 -18.03 1.22 -20.81
C ARG A 382 -16.53 1.32 -20.61
N TRP A 383 -16.07 1.57 -19.38
CA TRP A 383 -14.65 1.53 -19.03
C TRP A 383 -14.03 0.15 -19.19
N GLN A 384 -14.75 -0.90 -18.76
CA GLN A 384 -14.32 -2.29 -18.96
C GLN A 384 -14.18 -2.62 -20.45
N LYS A 385 -15.17 -2.23 -21.25
CA LYS A 385 -15.16 -2.38 -22.71
C LYS A 385 -14.02 -1.63 -23.38
N ASP A 386 -13.83 -0.35 -23.10
CA ASP A 386 -12.74 0.45 -23.69
C ASP A 386 -11.36 -0.12 -23.34
N CYS A 387 -11.16 -0.50 -22.07
CA CYS A 387 -9.91 -1.12 -21.61
C CYS A 387 -9.58 -2.38 -22.42
N PHE A 388 -10.58 -3.20 -22.74
CA PHE A 388 -10.41 -4.42 -23.51
C PHE A 388 -10.19 -4.15 -25.00
N LEU A 389 -11.00 -3.27 -25.61
CA LEU A 389 -10.91 -2.91 -27.03
C LEU A 389 -9.58 -2.24 -27.40
N ARG A 390 -9.01 -1.44 -26.49
CA ARG A 390 -7.72 -0.78 -26.68
C ARG A 390 -6.54 -1.63 -26.21
N GLU A 391 -6.77 -2.90 -25.85
CA GLU A 391 -5.78 -3.84 -25.32
C GLU A 391 -4.94 -3.24 -24.17
N ARG A 392 -5.56 -2.40 -23.33
CA ARG A 392 -4.87 -1.74 -22.22
C ARG A 392 -4.60 -2.75 -21.11
N ILE A 393 -3.36 -2.75 -20.63
CA ILE A 393 -2.92 -3.59 -19.51
C ILE A 393 -2.77 -2.72 -18.27
N GLN A 394 -3.72 -2.81 -17.35
CA GLN A 394 -3.69 -2.05 -16.11
C GLN A 394 -2.61 -2.59 -15.15
N PRO A 395 -1.89 -1.72 -14.42
CA PRO A 395 -0.83 -2.15 -13.49
C PRO A 395 -1.35 -3.00 -12.33
N PHE A 396 -2.65 -2.96 -12.04
CA PHE A 396 -3.37 -3.79 -11.08
C PHE A 396 -4.83 -3.86 -11.56
N LYS A 397 -5.64 -4.77 -10.99
CA LYS A 397 -7.09 -4.76 -11.22
C LYS A 397 -7.69 -3.41 -10.75
N GLN A 398 -8.02 -2.53 -11.70
CA GLN A 398 -8.79 -1.30 -11.45
C GLN A 398 -10.20 -1.43 -12.03
N VAL A 399 -10.41 -1.38 -13.34
CA VAL A 399 -11.78 -1.41 -13.93
C VAL A 399 -12.41 -2.82 -13.85
N PHE A 400 -11.58 -3.85 -13.66
CA PHE A 400 -12.00 -5.24 -13.38
C PHE A 400 -11.73 -5.64 -11.93
N ARG A 401 -11.70 -4.68 -11.00
CA ARG A 401 -11.61 -4.97 -9.57
C ARG A 401 -12.98 -5.37 -9.03
N GLU A 402 -12.98 -6.36 -8.15
CA GLU A 402 -14.16 -6.82 -7.43
C GLU A 402 -14.70 -5.69 -6.54
N LEU A 403 -15.98 -5.34 -6.68
CA LEU A 403 -16.65 -4.26 -5.95
C LEU A 403 -17.69 -4.83 -4.98
N TYR A 404 -17.69 -4.33 -3.74
CA TYR A 404 -18.67 -4.71 -2.72
C TYR A 404 -19.42 -3.46 -2.26
N VAL A 405 -20.68 -3.37 -2.66
CA VAL A 405 -21.62 -2.34 -2.17
C VAL A 405 -22.48 -2.91 -1.05
N LEU A 406 -23.05 -2.04 -0.22
CA LEU A 406 -23.98 -2.46 0.83
C LEU A 406 -25.21 -3.12 0.20
N THR A 407 -25.62 -4.23 0.79
CA THR A 407 -26.90 -4.88 0.52
C THR A 407 -28.03 -4.22 1.31
N GLU A 408 -29.27 -4.54 0.96
CA GLU A 408 -30.45 -4.09 1.72
C GLU A 408 -30.42 -4.58 3.18
N SER A 409 -29.96 -5.82 3.42
CA SER A 409 -29.81 -6.38 4.78
C SER A 409 -28.79 -5.58 5.60
N GLU A 410 -27.61 -5.31 5.04
CA GLU A 410 -26.56 -4.52 5.72
C GLU A 410 -26.99 -3.07 5.97
N THR A 411 -27.88 -2.53 5.14
CA THR A 411 -28.48 -1.20 5.35
C THR A 411 -29.51 -1.21 6.49
N THR A 412 -30.19 -2.34 6.71
CA THR A 412 -31.28 -2.50 7.69
C THR A 412 -30.76 -2.90 9.08
N ASP A 413 -29.83 -3.87 9.15
CA ASP A 413 -29.21 -4.36 10.41
C ASP A 413 -28.20 -3.37 11.01
N GLY A 414 -27.81 -2.36 10.22
CA GLY A 414 -27.16 -1.15 10.69
C GLY A 414 -25.66 -1.29 10.89
N THR A 415 -25.19 -2.08 11.86
CA THR A 415 -23.80 -1.95 12.39
C THR A 415 -22.88 -3.13 12.08
N LYS A 416 -23.32 -4.13 11.32
CA LYS A 416 -22.56 -5.35 11.04
C LYS A 416 -22.86 -5.91 9.65
N SER A 417 -21.88 -6.57 9.05
CA SER A 417 -22.06 -7.37 7.83
C SER A 417 -21.94 -8.85 8.16
N GLN A 418 -22.91 -9.63 7.69
CA GLN A 418 -23.00 -11.08 7.86
C GLN A 418 -22.74 -11.83 6.54
N ARG A 419 -22.14 -11.15 5.55
CA ARG A 419 -21.95 -11.70 4.19
C ARG A 419 -21.14 -13.00 4.16
N TYR A 420 -20.28 -13.20 5.16
CA TYR A 420 -19.39 -14.36 5.28
C TYR A 420 -19.67 -15.19 6.54
N THR A 421 -20.82 -14.99 7.19
CA THR A 421 -21.19 -15.77 8.38
C THR A 421 -21.24 -17.26 8.07
N GLY A 422 -20.63 -18.08 8.93
CA GLY A 422 -20.62 -19.54 8.82
C GLY A 422 -19.50 -20.11 7.96
N HIS A 423 -18.73 -19.28 7.25
CA HIS A 423 -17.55 -19.76 6.53
C HIS A 423 -16.44 -20.15 7.50
N GLN A 424 -16.00 -21.41 7.42
CA GLN A 424 -14.85 -21.90 8.18
C GLN A 424 -13.55 -21.69 7.42
N VAL A 425 -12.56 -21.12 8.08
CA VAL A 425 -11.22 -20.86 7.52
C VAL A 425 -10.14 -21.49 8.38
N ASN A 426 -9.08 -21.98 7.72
CA ASN A 426 -7.87 -22.47 8.34
C ASN A 426 -7.14 -21.29 9.02
N PRO A 427 -6.97 -21.31 10.36
CA PRO A 427 -6.43 -20.19 11.12
C PRO A 427 -5.08 -19.68 10.60
N LYS A 428 -4.13 -20.60 10.37
CA LYS A 428 -2.77 -20.26 9.94
C LYS A 428 -2.75 -19.61 8.55
N GLN A 429 -3.52 -20.14 7.61
CA GLN A 429 -3.61 -19.58 6.25
C GLN A 429 -4.34 -18.23 6.27
N ALA A 430 -5.45 -18.12 7.01
CA ALA A 430 -6.23 -16.89 7.14
C ALA A 430 -5.39 -15.76 7.74
N LEU A 431 -4.70 -15.99 8.87
CA LEU A 431 -3.81 -14.98 9.47
C LEU A 431 -2.68 -14.56 8.52
N ALA A 432 -2.08 -15.51 7.78
CA ALA A 432 -1.06 -15.17 6.80
C ALA A 432 -1.58 -14.26 5.68
N LEU A 433 -2.80 -14.50 5.19
CA LEU A 433 -3.46 -13.68 4.17
C LEU A 433 -3.85 -12.29 4.72
N PHE A 434 -4.44 -12.25 5.92
CA PHE A 434 -4.78 -11.02 6.64
C PHE A 434 -3.54 -10.15 6.86
N ASN A 435 -2.46 -10.71 7.42
CA ASN A 435 -1.19 -10.01 7.64
C ASN A 435 -0.63 -9.43 6.33
N LYS A 436 -0.67 -10.21 5.24
CA LYS A 436 -0.21 -9.75 3.91
C LYS A 436 -1.04 -8.55 3.40
N ARG A 437 -2.30 -8.42 3.82
CA ARG A 437 -3.22 -7.32 3.47
C ARG A 437 -3.24 -6.18 4.51
N GLY A 438 -2.36 -6.22 5.51
CA GLY A 438 -2.24 -5.19 6.54
C GLY A 438 -3.28 -5.25 7.66
N TRP A 439 -3.94 -6.40 7.83
CA TRP A 439 -4.75 -6.68 9.01
C TRP A 439 -3.84 -7.15 10.16
N ILE A 440 -4.23 -6.87 11.40
CA ILE A 440 -3.49 -7.07 12.65
C ILE A 440 -4.44 -7.72 13.65
N GLY A 441 -3.99 -8.71 14.42
CA GLY A 441 -4.81 -9.41 15.42
C GLY A 441 -4.94 -10.90 15.11
N GLY A 442 -5.11 -11.71 16.16
CA GLY A 442 -5.07 -13.18 16.12
C GLY A 442 -3.89 -13.82 16.87
N GLY A 443 -3.38 -13.15 17.90
CA GLY A 443 -2.44 -13.74 18.85
C GLY A 443 -3.18 -14.36 20.04
N GLU A 444 -2.59 -15.39 20.65
CA GLU A 444 -3.10 -16.17 21.79
C GLU A 444 -3.45 -15.33 23.06
N TYR A 445 -3.21 -14.01 23.05
CA TYR A 445 -3.35 -13.11 24.20
C TYR A 445 -4.14 -11.81 23.90
N ASP A 446 -4.91 -11.74 22.81
CA ASP A 446 -5.82 -10.60 22.58
C ASP A 446 -7.06 -10.75 23.48
N TYR A 447 -6.95 -10.24 24.72
CA TYR A 447 -7.98 -10.35 25.78
C TYR A 447 -9.30 -9.63 25.43
N ASP A 448 -9.31 -8.78 24.40
CA ASP A 448 -10.49 -8.03 23.97
C ASP A 448 -11.40 -8.81 22.99
N GLY A 449 -11.04 -10.04 22.59
CA GLY A 449 -11.93 -10.93 21.82
C GLY A 449 -12.15 -10.55 20.35
N ASP A 450 -11.52 -9.47 19.86
CA ASP A 450 -11.58 -9.10 18.45
C ASP A 450 -10.64 -9.99 17.62
N GLY A 451 -11.12 -10.55 16.51
CA GLY A 451 -10.27 -11.21 15.52
C GLY A 451 -9.39 -10.20 14.74
N PRO A 452 -8.90 -10.54 13.54
CA PRO A 452 -8.10 -9.64 12.72
C PRO A 452 -8.80 -8.29 12.46
N ARG A 453 -8.04 -7.20 12.56
CA ARG A 453 -8.49 -5.81 12.39
C ARG A 453 -7.61 -5.05 11.41
N LYS A 454 -8.19 -4.11 10.65
CA LYS A 454 -7.45 -3.23 9.76
C LYS A 454 -7.90 -1.80 9.91
N THR A 455 -6.94 -0.90 10.15
CA THR A 455 -7.21 0.53 10.27
C THR A 455 -6.97 1.22 8.94
N PHE A 456 -8.00 1.91 8.44
CA PHE A 456 -7.97 2.80 7.30
C PHE A 456 -7.68 4.20 7.85
N HIS A 457 -6.38 4.51 7.99
CA HIS A 457 -5.91 5.67 8.76
C HIS A 457 -6.40 7.01 8.21
N GLU A 458 -6.41 7.18 6.88
CA GLU A 458 -6.85 8.41 6.20
C GLU A 458 -8.36 8.62 6.31
N ASP A 459 -9.15 7.54 6.22
CA ASP A 459 -10.61 7.61 6.35
C ASP A 459 -11.07 7.67 7.81
N GLY A 460 -10.19 7.30 8.76
CA GLY A 460 -10.49 7.31 10.20
C GLY A 460 -11.42 6.18 10.65
N TYR A 461 -11.33 4.99 10.03
CA TYR A 461 -12.11 3.81 10.40
C TYR A 461 -11.23 2.58 10.67
N THR A 462 -11.71 1.67 11.50
CA THR A 462 -11.11 0.35 11.72
C THR A 462 -12.14 -0.72 11.41
N ALA A 463 -11.82 -1.64 10.51
CA ALA A 463 -12.60 -2.85 10.25
C ALA A 463 -12.13 -3.97 11.20
N SER A 464 -13.04 -4.83 11.64
CA SER A 464 -12.75 -5.97 12.52
C SER A 464 -13.56 -7.18 12.10
N VAL A 465 -12.92 -8.35 12.10
CA VAL A 465 -13.57 -9.64 11.79
C VAL A 465 -13.76 -10.41 13.09
N ASN A 466 -14.99 -10.82 13.37
CA ASN A 466 -15.34 -11.61 14.55
C ASN A 466 -15.49 -13.09 14.15
N PHE A 467 -15.09 -13.98 15.05
CA PHE A 467 -15.18 -15.43 14.88
C PHE A 467 -16.06 -16.05 15.98
N MET A 468 -16.78 -17.11 15.64
CA MET A 468 -17.62 -17.82 16.59
C MET A 468 -16.75 -18.54 17.64
N GLY A 469 -16.99 -18.24 18.92
CA GLY A 469 -16.55 -19.06 20.05
C GLY A 469 -15.16 -18.76 20.63
N TYR A 470 -14.20 -18.21 19.87
CA TYR A 470 -12.90 -17.74 20.37
C TYR A 470 -12.11 -16.97 19.29
N THR A 471 -11.08 -16.22 19.71
CA THR A 471 -10.13 -15.51 18.83
C THR A 471 -9.20 -16.49 18.13
N MET A 472 -9.03 -16.34 16.81
CA MET A 472 -8.14 -17.16 15.98
C MET A 472 -6.68 -17.12 16.47
N GLY A 473 -6.13 -18.25 16.89
CA GLY A 473 -4.74 -18.44 17.28
C GLY A 473 -3.91 -19.19 16.21
N PRO A 474 -2.59 -18.92 16.06
CA PRO A 474 -1.76 -19.58 15.05
C PRO A 474 -1.52 -21.07 15.31
N ALA A 475 -1.73 -21.51 16.55
CA ALA A 475 -1.61 -22.90 17.00
C ALA A 475 -2.93 -23.69 16.88
N ASP A 476 -4.02 -23.03 16.50
CA ASP A 476 -5.33 -23.66 16.40
C ASP A 476 -5.35 -24.67 15.25
N VAL A 477 -5.81 -25.87 15.57
CA VAL A 477 -5.92 -26.99 14.64
C VAL A 477 -7.32 -27.09 14.04
N GLU A 478 -8.34 -26.62 14.79
CA GLU A 478 -9.73 -26.56 14.33
C GLU A 478 -10.00 -25.28 13.54
N GLY A 479 -10.86 -25.37 12.52
CA GLY A 479 -11.24 -24.24 11.68
C GLY A 479 -11.94 -23.14 12.46
N SER A 480 -11.59 -21.88 12.20
CA SER A 480 -12.32 -20.74 12.78
C SER A 480 -13.50 -20.36 11.90
N THR A 481 -14.68 -20.19 12.50
CA THR A 481 -15.90 -19.82 11.76
C THR A 481 -16.11 -18.32 11.81
N ILE A 482 -16.16 -17.65 10.67
CA ILE A 482 -16.45 -16.21 10.60
C ILE A 482 -17.89 -15.97 11.07
N GLU A 483 -18.07 -15.03 11.99
CA GLU A 483 -19.39 -14.61 12.48
C GLU A 483 -19.88 -13.35 11.76
N GLU A 484 -19.07 -12.30 11.72
CA GLU A 484 -19.47 -11.00 11.20
C GLU A 484 -18.26 -10.06 11.00
N VAL A 485 -18.49 -8.98 10.25
CA VAL A 485 -17.57 -7.86 10.08
C VAL A 485 -18.18 -6.59 10.66
N ARG A 486 -17.39 -5.84 11.42
CA ARG A 486 -17.80 -4.56 12.03
C ARG A 486 -16.80 -3.46 11.76
N PHE A 487 -17.25 -2.22 11.96
CA PHE A 487 -16.43 -1.02 11.81
C PHE A 487 -16.54 -0.12 13.04
N THR A 488 -15.44 0.50 13.44
CA THR A 488 -15.40 1.58 14.44
C THR A 488 -14.74 2.83 13.86
N LYS A 489 -14.91 3.98 14.52
CA LYS A 489 -14.06 5.14 14.26
C LYS A 489 -12.67 4.90 14.85
N LYS A 490 -11.63 5.41 14.20
CA LYS A 490 -10.24 5.30 14.68
C LYS A 490 -10.13 5.84 16.10
N GLY A 491 -9.67 5.01 17.04
CA GLY A 491 -9.52 5.37 18.45
C GLY A 491 -10.82 5.31 19.28
N ASP A 492 -11.92 4.85 18.69
CA ASP A 492 -13.19 4.56 19.36
C ASP A 492 -13.43 3.03 19.41
N TRP A 493 -14.24 2.61 20.37
CA TRP A 493 -14.65 1.22 20.60
C TRP A 493 -16.09 0.96 20.18
N LYS A 494 -16.85 2.02 19.84
CA LYS A 494 -18.24 1.89 19.41
C LYS A 494 -18.33 1.54 17.94
N TYR A 495 -19.10 0.49 17.65
CA TYR A 495 -19.43 0.14 16.28
C TYR A 495 -20.31 1.20 15.63
N VAL A 496 -19.99 1.53 14.37
CA VAL A 496 -20.73 2.52 13.58
C VAL A 496 -21.74 1.84 12.65
N GLU A 497 -22.74 2.59 12.22
CA GLU A 497 -23.63 2.13 11.15
C GLU A 497 -22.85 2.03 9.82
N LEU A 498 -22.97 0.90 9.13
CA LEU A 498 -22.29 0.60 7.87
C LEU A 498 -22.57 1.65 6.78
N LYS A 499 -23.77 2.24 6.76
CA LYS A 499 -24.11 3.33 5.83
C LYS A 499 -23.27 4.59 6.01
N THR A 500 -22.61 4.74 7.17
CA THR A 500 -21.70 5.86 7.46
C THR A 500 -20.24 5.54 7.12
N VAL A 501 -19.93 4.28 6.80
CA VAL A 501 -18.59 3.86 6.36
C VAL A 501 -18.40 4.27 4.90
N PRO A 502 -17.28 4.90 4.52
CA PRO A 502 -17.00 5.23 3.13
C PRO A 502 -17.11 3.97 2.24
N PRO A 503 -17.82 4.01 1.10
CA PRO A 503 -18.03 2.83 0.26
C PRO A 503 -16.74 2.16 -0.22
N ARG A 504 -15.67 2.95 -0.46
CA ARG A 504 -14.34 2.40 -0.77
C ARG A 504 -13.79 1.56 0.38
N VAL A 505 -13.83 2.09 1.61
CA VAL A 505 -13.36 1.40 2.83
C VAL A 505 -14.12 0.09 3.04
N PHE A 506 -15.45 0.13 2.93
CA PHE A 506 -16.27 -1.08 3.02
C PHE A 506 -15.88 -2.09 1.93
N SER A 507 -15.79 -1.64 0.68
CA SER A 507 -15.46 -2.51 -0.46
C SER A 507 -14.11 -3.19 -0.30
N GLU A 508 -13.10 -2.45 0.12
CA GLU A 508 -11.73 -2.96 0.28
C GLU A 508 -11.61 -3.92 1.47
N ALA A 509 -12.33 -3.66 2.57
CA ALA A 509 -12.40 -4.60 3.69
C ALA A 509 -13.05 -5.94 3.29
N MET A 510 -14.17 -5.88 2.57
CA MET A 510 -14.89 -7.07 2.13
C MET A 510 -14.12 -7.85 1.07
N ARG A 511 -13.40 -7.16 0.17
CA ARG A 511 -12.53 -7.79 -0.82
C ARG A 511 -11.36 -8.54 -0.19
N ASP A 512 -10.76 -7.99 0.87
CA ASP A 512 -9.71 -8.70 1.63
C ASP A 512 -10.29 -9.96 2.30
N LEU A 513 -11.50 -9.87 2.85
CA LEU A 513 -12.18 -11.00 3.48
C LEU A 513 -12.57 -12.08 2.46
N ASP A 514 -12.99 -11.70 1.26
CA ASP A 514 -13.30 -12.63 0.17
C ASP A 514 -12.10 -13.51 -0.20
N LEU A 515 -10.93 -12.89 -0.29
CA LEU A 515 -9.68 -13.60 -0.54
C LEU A 515 -9.37 -14.59 0.59
N VAL A 516 -9.62 -14.21 1.83
CA VAL A 516 -9.42 -15.09 2.99
C VAL A 516 -10.38 -16.27 2.93
N VAL A 517 -11.67 -16.03 2.69
CA VAL A 517 -12.69 -17.08 2.61
C VAL A 517 -12.40 -18.05 1.48
N SER A 518 -12.03 -17.57 0.29
CA SER A 518 -11.74 -18.42 -0.87
C SER A 518 -10.45 -19.24 -0.71
N VAL A 519 -9.36 -18.61 -0.26
CA VAL A 519 -8.05 -19.28 -0.22
C VAL A 519 -7.85 -20.11 1.03
N ALA A 520 -8.37 -19.68 2.18
CA ALA A 520 -8.15 -20.34 3.46
C ALA A 520 -9.29 -21.26 3.90
N HIS A 521 -10.28 -21.59 3.07
CA HIS A 521 -11.41 -22.42 3.49
C HIS A 521 -11.01 -23.81 4.04
N VAL A 522 -11.76 -24.29 5.04
CA VAL A 522 -11.59 -25.65 5.58
C VAL A 522 -12.41 -26.66 4.76
N GLY A 523 -11.75 -27.70 4.24
CA GLY A 523 -12.41 -28.79 3.50
C GLY A 523 -11.83 -29.06 2.10
N GLY A 524 -10.86 -28.24 1.65
CA GLY A 524 -10.12 -28.45 0.39
C GLY A 524 -10.93 -28.24 -0.90
N VAL A 525 -12.24 -28.06 -0.79
CA VAL A 525 -13.12 -27.59 -1.85
C VAL A 525 -13.39 -26.11 -1.60
N ASP A 526 -13.02 -25.26 -2.55
CA ASP A 526 -13.25 -23.81 -2.51
C ASP A 526 -14.76 -23.55 -2.29
N PRO A 527 -15.16 -22.77 -1.28
CA PRO A 527 -16.55 -22.32 -1.16
C PRO A 527 -16.89 -21.54 -2.43
N GLU A 528 -18.17 -21.52 -2.83
CA GLU A 528 -18.54 -20.78 -4.04
C GLU A 528 -17.96 -19.36 -4.00
N ALA A 529 -17.24 -18.99 -5.07
CA ALA A 529 -16.62 -17.66 -5.17
C ALA A 529 -17.69 -16.57 -4.95
N SER A 530 -17.30 -15.45 -4.35
CA SER A 530 -18.25 -14.35 -4.15
C SER A 530 -18.95 -13.94 -5.44
N GLN A 531 -20.13 -13.35 -5.26
CA GLN A 531 -20.87 -12.73 -6.33
C GLN A 531 -20.01 -11.69 -7.07
N SER A 532 -19.27 -10.84 -6.35
CA SER A 532 -18.39 -9.82 -6.94
C SER A 532 -17.27 -10.42 -7.80
N THR A 533 -16.66 -11.52 -7.36
CA THR A 533 -15.66 -12.26 -8.17
C THR A 533 -16.29 -12.88 -9.41
N THR A 534 -17.49 -13.43 -9.29
CA THR A 534 -18.24 -14.03 -10.41
C THR A 534 -18.67 -12.97 -11.43
N GLU A 535 -19.15 -11.81 -10.99
CA GLU A 535 -19.52 -10.68 -11.83
C GLU A 535 -18.32 -10.11 -12.59
N MET A 536 -17.17 -9.97 -11.92
CA MET A 536 -15.91 -9.56 -12.54
C MET A 536 -15.50 -10.53 -13.67
N ARG A 537 -15.55 -11.85 -13.43
CA ARG A 537 -15.24 -12.86 -14.45
C ARG A 537 -16.26 -12.87 -15.58
N ALA A 538 -17.54 -12.63 -15.29
CA ALA A 538 -18.58 -12.49 -16.29
C ALA A 538 -18.32 -11.27 -17.20
N ALA A 539 -17.93 -10.12 -16.64
CA ALA A 539 -17.57 -8.93 -17.40
C ALA A 539 -16.38 -9.20 -18.32
N LEU A 540 -15.30 -9.81 -17.81
CA LEU A 540 -14.15 -10.20 -18.64
C LEU A 540 -14.53 -11.16 -19.77
N LEU A 541 -15.35 -12.19 -19.49
CA LEU A 541 -15.83 -13.11 -20.51
C LEU A 541 -16.63 -12.39 -21.58
N ARG A 542 -17.52 -11.47 -21.20
CA ARG A 542 -18.32 -10.69 -22.15
C ARG A 542 -17.45 -9.95 -23.15
N GLU A 543 -16.48 -9.17 -22.65
CA GLU A 543 -15.58 -8.39 -23.51
C GLU A 543 -14.67 -9.30 -24.36
N MET A 544 -14.21 -10.42 -23.79
CA MET A 544 -13.39 -11.40 -24.51
C MET A 544 -14.16 -12.12 -25.62
N MET A 545 -15.42 -12.49 -25.38
CA MET A 545 -16.27 -13.11 -26.41
C MET A 545 -16.54 -12.15 -27.56
N GLU A 546 -16.77 -10.86 -27.26
CA GLU A 546 -16.93 -9.82 -28.28
C GLU A 546 -15.65 -9.66 -29.12
N LEU A 547 -14.48 -9.54 -28.49
CA LEU A 547 -13.19 -9.40 -29.19
C LEU A 547 -12.89 -10.61 -30.09
N LEU A 548 -13.13 -11.83 -29.58
CA LEU A 548 -12.86 -13.07 -30.31
C LEU A 548 -13.97 -13.44 -31.31
N LYS A 549 -15.05 -12.65 -31.38
CA LYS A 549 -16.24 -12.90 -32.20
C LYS A 549 -16.84 -14.29 -31.94
N ILE A 550 -16.95 -14.64 -30.66
CA ILE A 550 -17.55 -15.88 -30.19
C ILE A 550 -19.00 -15.58 -29.79
N GLU A 551 -19.95 -16.13 -30.54
CA GLU A 551 -21.39 -15.85 -30.35
C GLU A 551 -22.15 -16.99 -29.64
N ASN A 552 -21.53 -18.17 -29.50
CA ASN A 552 -22.15 -19.36 -28.93
C ASN A 552 -21.93 -19.49 -27.41
N VAL A 553 -21.73 -18.39 -26.71
CA VAL A 553 -21.55 -18.34 -25.25
C VAL A 553 -22.57 -17.39 -24.65
N ARG A 554 -23.41 -17.89 -23.75
CA ARG A 554 -24.39 -17.12 -22.97
C ARG A 554 -24.01 -17.11 -21.50
N LEU A 555 -23.90 -15.93 -20.91
CA LEU A 555 -23.66 -15.78 -19.47
C LEU A 555 -25.01 -15.78 -18.74
N GLU A 556 -25.17 -16.68 -17.76
CA GLU A 556 -26.39 -16.81 -16.98
C GLU A 556 -26.06 -17.04 -15.50
N LYS A 557 -26.38 -16.05 -14.65
CA LYS A 557 -26.05 -16.03 -13.22
C LYS A 557 -24.55 -16.30 -12.99
N THR A 558 -24.21 -17.46 -12.43
CA THR A 558 -22.85 -17.88 -12.10
C THR A 558 -22.22 -18.80 -13.14
N HIS A 559 -22.84 -18.96 -14.32
CA HIS A 559 -22.39 -19.90 -15.34
C HIS A 559 -22.20 -19.23 -16.70
N ALA A 560 -21.23 -19.73 -17.46
CA ALA A 560 -21.15 -19.57 -18.91
C ALA A 560 -21.72 -20.82 -19.58
N LEU A 561 -22.83 -20.67 -20.29
CA LEU A 561 -23.47 -21.71 -21.09
C LEU A 561 -22.94 -21.62 -22.52
N ILE A 562 -22.54 -22.76 -23.08
CA ILE A 562 -21.79 -22.81 -24.35
C ILE A 562 -22.49 -23.79 -25.29
N ASP A 563 -22.92 -23.30 -26.45
CA ASP A 563 -23.48 -24.12 -27.52
C ASP A 563 -22.35 -24.53 -28.48
N GLY A 564 -21.56 -25.52 -28.06
CA GLY A 564 -20.46 -26.08 -28.86
C GLY A 564 -20.94 -26.90 -30.06
N LYS A 565 -20.02 -27.22 -30.98
CA LYS A 565 -20.34 -28.06 -32.16
C LYS A 565 -20.41 -29.54 -31.83
N LEU A 566 -19.66 -29.99 -30.80
CA LEU A 566 -19.62 -31.38 -30.36
C LEU A 566 -20.62 -31.65 -29.23
N ALA A 567 -20.82 -30.70 -28.33
CA ALA A 567 -21.81 -30.76 -27.26
C ALA A 567 -22.17 -29.37 -26.70
N MET A 568 -23.19 -29.30 -25.85
CA MET A 568 -23.44 -28.11 -25.03
C MET A 568 -22.68 -28.23 -23.71
N TYR A 569 -22.22 -27.11 -23.16
CA TYR A 569 -21.45 -27.07 -21.91
C TYR A 569 -21.96 -26.00 -20.97
N SER A 570 -21.68 -26.19 -19.68
CA SER A 570 -21.84 -25.18 -18.64
C SER A 570 -20.54 -25.08 -17.84
N VAL A 571 -19.97 -23.89 -17.74
CA VAL A 571 -18.76 -23.60 -16.96
C VAL A 571 -19.14 -22.71 -15.78
N HIS A 572 -18.91 -23.18 -14.56
CA HIS A 572 -19.14 -22.37 -13.36
C HIS A 572 -18.06 -21.30 -13.22
N LEU A 573 -18.45 -20.03 -13.14
CA LEU A 573 -17.56 -18.89 -13.11
C LEU A 573 -16.78 -18.75 -11.80
N GLY A 574 -17.30 -19.31 -10.70
CA GLY A 574 -16.62 -19.30 -9.41
C GLY A 574 -15.50 -20.35 -9.31
N SER A 575 -15.80 -21.59 -9.71
CA SER A 575 -14.96 -22.77 -9.47
C SER A 575 -14.26 -23.31 -10.72
N ALA A 576 -14.57 -22.78 -11.91
CA ALA A 576 -14.13 -23.29 -13.21
C ALA A 576 -14.55 -24.74 -13.51
N VAL A 577 -15.52 -25.28 -12.76
CA VAL A 577 -16.08 -26.63 -13.00
C VAL A 577 -16.87 -26.66 -14.29
N VAL A 578 -16.66 -27.70 -15.10
CA VAL A 578 -17.32 -27.86 -16.40
C VAL A 578 -18.28 -29.04 -16.36
N HIS A 579 -19.47 -28.85 -16.89
CA HIS A 579 -20.45 -29.90 -17.17
C HIS A 579 -20.81 -29.92 -18.65
N ARG A 580 -20.96 -31.11 -19.22
CA ARG A 580 -21.57 -31.32 -20.55
C ARG A 580 -23.09 -31.45 -20.39
N GLN A 581 -23.86 -30.92 -21.33
CA GLN A 581 -25.33 -30.92 -21.31
C GLN A 581 -25.91 -31.55 -22.60
N PRO A 582 -26.76 -32.61 -22.51
CA PRO A 582 -26.91 -33.49 -21.35
C PRO A 582 -25.62 -34.29 -21.10
N GLY A 583 -25.35 -34.62 -19.84
CA GLY A 583 -24.12 -35.30 -19.45
C GLY A 583 -23.73 -35.01 -18.02
N GLY A 584 -22.46 -35.29 -17.71
CA GLY A 584 -21.88 -35.11 -16.39
C GLY A 584 -20.68 -34.16 -16.38
N TYR A 585 -19.95 -34.20 -15.28
CA TYR A 585 -18.70 -33.48 -15.08
C TYR A 585 -17.69 -33.77 -16.21
N LEU A 586 -17.01 -32.74 -16.68
CA LEU A 586 -15.97 -32.82 -17.69
C LEU A 586 -14.65 -32.30 -17.09
N CYS A 587 -13.67 -33.19 -17.00
CA CYS A 587 -12.38 -32.89 -16.40
C CYS A 587 -11.44 -32.28 -17.44
N ILE A 588 -11.27 -30.95 -17.38
CA ILE A 588 -10.22 -30.23 -18.10
C ILE A 588 -9.21 -29.73 -17.08
N VAL A 589 -8.01 -30.32 -17.12
CA VAL A 589 -6.91 -29.96 -16.22
C VAL A 589 -6.25 -28.66 -16.70
N PRO A 590 -6.15 -27.63 -15.85
CA PRO A 590 -5.46 -26.40 -16.19
C PRO A 590 -3.95 -26.63 -16.38
N VAL A 591 -3.42 -26.42 -17.58
CA VAL A 591 -1.98 -26.42 -17.84
C VAL A 591 -1.43 -25.01 -17.57
N HIS A 592 -1.23 -24.70 -16.29
CA HIS A 592 -0.85 -23.38 -15.78
C HIS A 592 0.39 -22.76 -16.47
N SER A 593 1.32 -23.58 -16.97
CA SER A 593 2.53 -23.11 -17.67
C SER A 593 2.33 -22.81 -19.16
N GLN A 594 1.34 -23.41 -19.83
CA GLN A 594 1.13 -23.24 -21.28
C GLN A 594 0.19 -22.09 -21.63
N HIS A 595 -0.62 -21.59 -20.68
CA HIS A 595 -1.52 -20.45 -20.91
C HIS A 595 -0.91 -19.09 -20.56
N ARG A 596 0.25 -19.05 -19.88
CA ARG A 596 0.99 -17.80 -19.63
C ARG A 596 1.30 -17.11 -20.96
N GLY A 597 0.67 -15.95 -21.20
CA GLY A 597 0.83 -15.14 -22.41
C GLY A 597 -0.02 -15.55 -23.61
N ARG A 598 -0.91 -16.54 -23.51
CA ARG A 598 -1.82 -16.94 -24.62
C ARG A 598 -3.21 -16.30 -24.55
N ILE A 599 -3.64 -15.86 -23.38
CA ILE A 599 -4.94 -15.20 -23.18
C ILE A 599 -4.64 -13.79 -22.68
N PHE A 600 -5.18 -12.80 -23.38
CA PHE A 600 -5.09 -11.41 -22.98
C PHE A 600 -5.94 -11.18 -21.73
N LEU A 601 -5.30 -10.71 -20.66
CA LEU A 601 -5.99 -10.15 -19.49
C LEU A 601 -5.65 -8.66 -19.41
N PRO A 602 -6.63 -7.78 -19.16
CA PRO A 602 -6.43 -6.33 -19.16
C PRO A 602 -5.74 -5.81 -17.89
N PHE A 603 -4.96 -6.64 -17.20
CA PHE A 603 -4.20 -6.29 -16.01
C PHE A 603 -3.01 -7.22 -15.81
N VAL A 604 -1.98 -6.74 -15.09
CA VAL A 604 -0.74 -7.48 -14.87
C VAL A 604 -0.84 -8.53 -13.74
N ASP A 605 -1.83 -8.42 -12.85
CA ASP A 605 -1.97 -9.34 -11.71
C ASP A 605 -2.17 -10.79 -12.15
N ASP A 606 -1.47 -11.73 -11.50
CA ASP A 606 -1.66 -13.16 -11.73
C ASP A 606 -2.96 -13.60 -11.04
N ASP A 607 -3.98 -13.93 -11.83
CA ASP A 607 -5.23 -14.53 -11.38
C ASP A 607 -5.43 -15.89 -12.08
N PRO A 608 -4.81 -16.97 -11.55
CA PRO A 608 -4.83 -18.27 -12.20
C PRO A 608 -6.24 -18.83 -12.40
N ARG A 609 -7.16 -18.56 -11.45
CA ARG A 609 -8.53 -19.07 -11.54
C ARG A 609 -9.31 -18.34 -12.63
N THR A 610 -9.17 -17.02 -12.73
CA THR A 610 -9.76 -16.26 -13.84
C THR A 610 -9.18 -16.72 -15.17
N ALA A 611 -7.86 -16.88 -15.28
CA ALA A 611 -7.22 -17.40 -16.51
C ALA A 611 -7.73 -18.81 -16.88
N GLU A 612 -7.96 -19.68 -15.90
CA GLU A 612 -8.53 -21.01 -16.09
C GLU A 612 -9.96 -20.94 -16.64
N VAL A 613 -10.84 -20.14 -16.03
CA VAL A 613 -12.22 -19.93 -16.49
C VAL A 613 -12.23 -19.44 -17.93
N MET A 614 -11.44 -18.41 -18.24
CA MET A 614 -11.32 -17.86 -19.60
C MET A 614 -10.89 -18.93 -20.61
N SER A 615 -9.85 -19.69 -20.26
CA SER A 615 -9.29 -20.74 -21.13
C SER A 615 -10.30 -21.85 -21.44
N LYS A 616 -11.01 -22.33 -20.40
CA LYS A 616 -12.04 -23.38 -20.53
C LYS A 616 -13.19 -22.91 -21.42
N VAL A 617 -13.70 -21.69 -21.20
CA VAL A 617 -14.79 -21.16 -22.02
C VAL A 617 -14.37 -21.03 -23.49
N ILE A 618 -13.19 -20.45 -23.78
CA ILE A 618 -12.72 -20.32 -25.17
C ILE A 618 -12.54 -21.69 -25.84
N THR A 619 -11.93 -22.62 -25.13
CA THR A 619 -11.63 -23.96 -25.65
C THR A 619 -12.90 -24.73 -25.98
N LEU A 620 -13.92 -24.64 -25.10
CA LEU A 620 -15.21 -25.29 -25.30
C LEU A 620 -16.09 -24.59 -26.34
N ALA A 621 -16.02 -23.26 -26.43
CA ALA A 621 -16.70 -22.50 -27.48
C ALA A 621 -16.19 -22.88 -28.88
N LYS A 622 -14.92 -23.31 -28.97
CA LYS A 622 -14.27 -23.82 -30.17
C LYS A 622 -14.02 -25.32 -30.09
N ASP A 623 -14.93 -26.09 -29.52
CA ASP A 623 -14.73 -27.52 -29.23
C ASP A 623 -14.32 -28.38 -30.44
N SER A 624 -14.72 -28.00 -31.67
CA SER A 624 -14.27 -28.65 -32.90
C SER A 624 -12.77 -28.52 -33.19
N GLU A 625 -12.07 -27.59 -32.55
CA GLU A 625 -10.63 -27.36 -32.69
C GLU A 625 -9.80 -28.12 -31.62
N ILE A 626 -10.46 -28.76 -30.65
CA ILE A 626 -9.79 -29.52 -29.59
C ILE A 626 -9.08 -30.73 -30.21
N LYS A 627 -7.79 -30.86 -29.91
CA LYS A 627 -6.94 -31.99 -30.36
C LYS A 627 -6.54 -32.92 -29.23
N ASP A 628 -6.82 -32.56 -27.98
CA ASP A 628 -6.47 -33.38 -26.82
C ASP A 628 -7.39 -34.61 -26.78
N PRO A 629 -6.85 -35.83 -26.95
CA PRO A 629 -7.65 -37.04 -26.97
C PRO A 629 -8.36 -37.29 -25.64
N THR A 630 -7.79 -36.87 -24.51
CA THR A 630 -8.39 -37.07 -23.18
C THR A 630 -9.63 -36.22 -22.96
N ILE A 631 -9.69 -35.03 -23.58
CA ILE A 631 -10.87 -34.16 -23.56
C ILE A 631 -11.90 -34.68 -24.57
N LEU A 632 -11.46 -35.03 -25.79
CA LEU A 632 -12.33 -35.56 -26.83
C LEU A 632 -13.02 -36.86 -26.43
N GLU A 633 -12.32 -37.78 -25.76
CA GLU A 633 -12.91 -38.99 -25.20
C GLU A 633 -14.05 -38.64 -24.24
N GLN A 634 -13.86 -37.71 -23.30
CA GLN A 634 -14.92 -37.31 -22.37
C GLN A 634 -16.13 -36.66 -23.08
N ILE A 635 -15.88 -35.84 -24.12
CA ILE A 635 -16.94 -35.19 -24.91
C ILE A 635 -17.73 -36.22 -25.72
N LEU A 636 -17.04 -37.17 -26.36
CA LEU A 636 -17.61 -38.11 -27.34
C LEU A 636 -18.03 -39.46 -26.74
N ALA A 637 -17.61 -39.81 -25.52
CA ALA A 637 -17.84 -41.12 -24.89
C ALA A 637 -19.30 -41.44 -24.53
N VAL A 638 -20.26 -40.58 -24.90
CA VAL A 638 -21.68 -40.90 -24.81
C VAL A 638 -22.33 -40.59 -26.14
N ARG A 639 -22.35 -41.60 -27.03
CA ARG A 639 -23.37 -41.73 -28.07
C ARG A 639 -24.34 -42.82 -27.66
#